data_AF-W1I9N1-F1
#
_entry.id   AF-W1I9N1-F1
#
_cell.length_a   1.000
_cell.length_b   1.000
_cell.length_c   1.000
_cell.angle_alpha   90.00
_cell.angle_beta   90.00
_cell.angle_gamma   90.00
#
_symmetry.space_group_name_H-M   'P 1'
#
loop_
_entity.id
_entity.type
_entity.pdbx_description
1 polymer ?
#
loop_
_entity_poly.entity_id
_entity_poly.type
_entity_poly.pdbx_seq_one_letter_code
_entity_poly.pdbx_strand_id
1 'polypeptide(L)'
;MADTLTVQFFGYMAPQLSSHYTTFDDNQNVLIYLNYFEIDNQMLILLSPCPIEYSQQSFIAFSSTIRPRYRISQKLMISIDQFKSIVSFNILLFGDLYLTNKTQSQPFNARNFQTFITPNPLPQINILVVPGVYSIHFDQIYEFLESKLTQKNEQIQPQSKFDFLVYTTNPYRVCNIQYQFDKTTQLIDYFFYLIDNQIYQDINEIQQIFMQDTIKGTLLDFLQGKNQQPSAYFIQSIRKNFNCNAQDTKFYLLQQIKSLNSIHQNADFAKIFCQNCEDENKCTLLSSNIPQIYFAGQSSLFKYPLSVKFMDLVCRTFSQLICQLFLIANAQNATYLINRLANIDRIEEAISCPSFNPQRNYQNLEMLGDVVIKYLTSAMLFEDPKYKTENVLSSARVCLITNKHLSVIYGQLKLNTMNFKINSKKFLNHMMMIINEQEDQKLSQKQQADIYEALCGACYIKNYEFKDLMDFFKLTNFQFKGKIPQFYKGNPLIDFSINSQDRDTDNDYPLKKQIQKRPFSETLKFNQPFEEFIDYLGCPLNNIAEAMTVDQFERLEFFGDAILELLLIVNVHKECEKVYYNQKQQQLCREGKITQKLLLCPGMLHTAKISLLDSGFMGTMAIYHNFHQYARNLSRETQNDIKKALTLLREDQFTDFRRINQYSSQIPKIMSDLWESVAACILVEYGWEMVIKIYGEMYKPYIKYFVDNISLIYDFCQSSGNLKK
;
A
#
# COMPACT_ATOMS: atom_id res chain seq x y z
N MET A 1 -33.41 -28.91 -2.81
CA MET A 1 -33.22 -27.46 -2.65
C MET A 1 -32.04 -27.31 -1.70
N ALA A 2 -31.00 -26.63 -2.15
CA ALA A 2 -29.67 -26.66 -1.55
C ALA A 2 -29.60 -25.84 -0.26
N ASP A 3 -29.32 -26.51 0.85
CA ASP A 3 -28.87 -25.89 2.10
C ASP A 3 -27.39 -25.52 1.97
N THR A 4 -27.11 -24.31 1.52
CA THR A 4 -25.79 -23.68 1.64
C THR A 4 -25.76 -22.75 2.83
N LEU A 5 -25.59 -23.29 4.05
CA LEU A 5 -25.25 -22.53 5.24
C LEU A 5 -24.47 -23.39 6.23
N THR A 6 -23.14 -23.39 6.10
CA THR A 6 -22.25 -23.57 7.26
C THR A 6 -21.08 -22.59 7.14
N VAL A 7 -21.30 -21.46 7.81
CA VAL A 7 -20.34 -20.62 8.53
C VAL A 7 -18.92 -21.21 8.54
N GLN A 8 -18.05 -20.71 7.64
CA GLN A 8 -16.61 -20.90 7.80
C GLN A 8 -16.09 -19.88 8.80
N PHE A 9 -15.36 -20.39 9.78
CA PHE A 9 -14.85 -19.67 10.93
C PHE A 9 -14.06 -18.42 10.52
N PHE A 10 -14.32 -17.37 11.28
CA PHE A 10 -13.80 -16.03 11.10
C PHE A 10 -12.36 -15.89 11.63
N GLY A 11 -11.43 -15.56 10.73
CA GLY A 11 -10.02 -15.30 11.05
C GLY A 11 -9.03 -15.85 10.01
N TYR A 12 -9.52 -16.52 8.97
CA TYR A 12 -8.70 -17.32 8.08
C TYR A 12 -8.36 -16.60 6.78
N MET A 13 -7.13 -16.85 6.30
CA MET A 13 -6.62 -16.59 4.96
C MET A 13 -7.65 -16.32 3.86
N ALA A 14 -7.25 -15.46 2.90
CA ALA A 14 -8.07 -15.13 1.75
C ALA A 14 -8.63 -16.39 1.03
N PRO A 15 -9.95 -16.58 0.93
CA PRO A 15 -10.54 -17.71 0.22
C PRO A 15 -10.00 -17.85 -1.20
N GLN A 16 -9.62 -16.76 -1.87
CA GLN A 16 -9.14 -16.82 -3.25
C GLN A 16 -7.83 -17.61 -3.42
N LEU A 17 -6.98 -17.64 -2.40
CA LEU A 17 -5.66 -18.29 -2.48
C LEU A 17 -5.64 -19.68 -1.83
N SER A 18 -6.60 -19.94 -0.92
CA SER A 18 -6.63 -21.14 -0.10
C SER A 18 -7.80 -22.08 -0.36
N SER A 19 -8.78 -21.62 -1.15
CA SER A 19 -9.86 -22.47 -1.63
C SER A 19 -9.33 -23.62 -2.46
N HIS A 20 -10.06 -24.72 -2.44
CA HIS A 20 -9.87 -25.80 -3.40
C HIS A 20 -10.39 -25.35 -4.77
N TYR A 21 -9.85 -25.95 -5.83
CA TYR A 21 -10.31 -25.78 -7.19
C TYR A 21 -11.69 -26.44 -7.35
N THR A 22 -12.60 -25.75 -8.03
CA THR A 22 -13.97 -26.23 -8.25
C THR A 22 -14.01 -27.23 -9.39
N THR A 23 -14.63 -28.39 -9.15
CA THR A 23 -14.86 -29.43 -10.15
C THR A 23 -16.30 -29.38 -10.69
N PHE A 24 -16.47 -29.80 -11.94
CA PHE A 24 -17.76 -29.85 -12.66
C PHE A 24 -17.92 -31.20 -13.36
N ASP A 25 -19.14 -31.48 -13.82
CA ASP A 25 -19.49 -32.65 -14.64
C ASP A 25 -19.00 -33.97 -14.03
N ASP A 26 -19.51 -34.32 -12.83
CA ASP A 26 -19.12 -35.52 -12.08
C ASP A 26 -17.60 -35.65 -11.86
N ASN A 27 -16.92 -34.52 -11.61
CA ASN A 27 -15.48 -34.40 -11.42
C ASN A 27 -14.62 -34.70 -12.66
N GLN A 28 -15.19 -34.58 -13.87
CA GLN A 28 -14.43 -34.72 -15.11
C GLN A 28 -13.70 -33.44 -15.51
N ASN A 29 -14.21 -32.28 -15.10
CA ASN A 29 -13.62 -30.99 -15.45
C ASN A 29 -13.29 -30.15 -14.20
N VAL A 30 -12.30 -29.28 -14.32
CA VAL A 30 -11.83 -28.36 -13.28
C VAL A 30 -11.84 -26.93 -13.80
N LEU A 31 -12.41 -26.02 -13.01
CA LEU A 31 -12.37 -24.59 -13.28
C LEU A 31 -11.08 -24.00 -12.70
N ILE A 32 -10.32 -23.31 -13.55
CA ILE A 32 -9.10 -22.60 -13.18
C ILE A 32 -9.18 -21.13 -13.60
N TYR A 33 -8.47 -20.27 -12.86
CA TYR A 33 -8.35 -18.86 -13.17
C TYR A 33 -6.89 -18.52 -13.50
N LEU A 34 -6.66 -17.96 -14.69
CA LEU A 34 -5.34 -17.60 -15.20
C LEU A 34 -5.03 -16.14 -14.87
N ASN A 35 -3.89 -15.94 -14.20
CA ASN A 35 -3.34 -14.65 -13.85
C ASN A 35 -2.05 -14.43 -14.64
N TYR A 36 -2.08 -13.49 -15.57
CA TYR A 36 -0.98 -13.21 -16.49
C TYR A 36 -0.12 -12.07 -15.97
N PHE A 37 1.18 -12.31 -15.83
CA PHE A 37 2.17 -11.31 -15.43
C PHE A 37 3.18 -11.09 -16.55
N GLU A 38 3.42 -9.83 -16.90
CA GLU A 38 4.57 -9.40 -17.70
C GLU A 38 5.71 -9.03 -16.76
N ILE A 39 6.86 -9.67 -16.94
CA ILE A 39 8.05 -9.48 -16.11
C ILE A 39 9.28 -9.42 -17.00
N ASP A 40 10.02 -8.32 -16.99
CA ASP A 40 11.21 -8.13 -17.85
C ASP A 40 10.94 -8.49 -19.34
N ASN A 41 9.76 -8.10 -19.86
CA ASN A 41 9.24 -8.44 -21.21
C ASN A 41 8.96 -9.94 -21.46
N GLN A 42 8.92 -10.75 -20.41
CA GLN A 42 8.51 -12.16 -20.47
C GLN A 42 7.15 -12.35 -19.80
N MET A 43 6.46 -13.42 -20.16
CA MET A 43 5.13 -13.73 -19.63
C MET A 43 5.22 -14.88 -18.63
N LEU A 44 4.53 -14.74 -17.50
CA LEU A 44 4.32 -15.79 -16.51
C LEU A 44 2.83 -15.97 -16.25
N ILE A 45 2.39 -17.23 -16.19
CA ILE A 45 0.99 -17.58 -15.90
C ILE A 45 0.93 -18.24 -14.54
N LEU A 46 0.14 -17.65 -13.63
CA LEU A 46 -0.20 -18.23 -12.33
C LEU A 46 -1.67 -18.66 -12.32
N LEU A 47 -1.94 -19.87 -11.86
CA LEU A 47 -3.29 -20.40 -11.72
C LEU A 47 -3.79 -20.18 -10.30
N SER A 48 -5.03 -19.75 -10.15
CA SER A 48 -5.73 -19.61 -8.87
C SER A 48 -7.06 -20.38 -8.88
N PRO A 49 -7.54 -20.83 -7.70
CA PRO A 49 -8.82 -21.54 -7.56
C PRO A 49 -10.04 -20.61 -7.68
N CYS A 50 -9.84 -19.31 -7.42
CA CYS A 50 -10.87 -18.27 -7.52
C CYS A 50 -10.34 -17.08 -8.35
N PRO A 51 -11.21 -16.21 -8.85
CA PRO A 51 -10.78 -15.03 -9.58
C PRO A 51 -10.09 -14.03 -8.64
N ILE A 52 -9.04 -13.40 -9.16
CA ILE A 52 -8.31 -12.30 -8.56
C ILE A 52 -8.60 -11.06 -9.40
N GLU A 53 -8.96 -9.97 -8.73
CA GLU A 53 -9.27 -8.68 -9.35
C GLU A 53 -8.25 -7.66 -8.86
N TYR A 54 -7.55 -7.05 -9.81
CA TYR A 54 -6.56 -6.02 -9.60
C TYR A 54 -7.24 -4.64 -9.74
N SER A 55 -7.32 -3.93 -8.63
CA SER A 55 -7.71 -2.52 -8.58
C SER A 55 -6.66 -1.61 -9.23
N GLN A 56 -6.97 -0.32 -9.35
CA GLN A 56 -5.96 0.68 -9.77
C GLN A 56 -4.81 0.85 -8.77
N GLN A 57 -5.03 0.63 -7.46
CA GLN A 57 -4.01 0.79 -6.43
C GLN A 57 -3.05 -0.40 -6.41
N SER A 58 -3.59 -1.62 -6.44
CA SER A 58 -2.80 -2.85 -6.56
C SER A 58 -1.99 -2.91 -7.85
N PHE A 59 -2.48 -2.32 -8.96
CA PHE A 59 -1.71 -2.19 -10.20
C PHE A 59 -0.43 -1.34 -10.04
N ILE A 60 -0.45 -0.35 -9.14
CA ILE A 60 0.70 0.52 -8.84
C ILE A 60 1.68 -0.16 -7.87
N ALA A 61 1.21 -1.11 -7.06
CA ALA A 61 2.03 -1.85 -6.10
C ALA A 61 3.00 -2.84 -6.76
N PHE A 62 2.80 -3.18 -8.04
CA PHE A 62 3.79 -3.91 -8.80
C PHE A 62 4.91 -2.98 -9.29
N SER A 63 6.16 -3.43 -9.22
CA SER A 63 7.32 -2.63 -9.67
C SER A 63 7.20 -2.26 -11.16
N SER A 64 7.99 -1.29 -11.63
CA SER A 64 8.06 -0.97 -13.06
C SER A 64 8.33 -2.20 -13.94
N THR A 65 8.96 -3.23 -13.38
CA THR A 65 9.39 -4.49 -13.98
C THR A 65 8.39 -5.65 -13.90
N ILE A 66 7.35 -5.60 -13.07
CA ILE A 66 6.33 -6.66 -12.92
C ILE A 66 4.96 -6.03 -13.15
N ARG A 67 4.13 -6.57 -14.04
CA ARG A 67 2.79 -6.01 -14.29
C ARG A 67 1.76 -7.10 -14.57
N PRO A 68 0.62 -7.11 -13.87
CA PRO A 68 -0.50 -7.95 -14.29
C PRO A 68 -1.02 -7.43 -15.64
N ARG A 69 -1.26 -8.32 -16.61
CA ARG A 69 -1.78 -7.95 -17.94
C ARG A 69 -3.25 -7.62 -17.94
N TYR A 70 -4.02 -8.35 -17.12
CA TYR A 70 -5.47 -8.23 -17.05
C TYR A 70 -5.88 -7.76 -15.65
N ARG A 71 -6.97 -6.99 -15.59
CA ARG A 71 -7.55 -6.55 -14.31
C ARG A 71 -8.31 -7.65 -13.58
N ILE A 72 -8.77 -8.66 -14.29
CA ILE A 72 -9.51 -9.79 -13.72
C ILE A 72 -8.89 -11.05 -14.31
N SER A 73 -8.71 -12.08 -13.49
CA SER A 73 -8.24 -13.39 -13.96
C SER A 73 -9.12 -13.92 -15.08
N GLN A 74 -8.51 -14.57 -16.07
CA GLN A 74 -9.25 -15.24 -17.13
C GLN A 74 -9.71 -16.62 -16.67
N LYS A 75 -10.97 -16.96 -16.88
CA LYS A 75 -11.51 -18.29 -16.55
C LYS A 75 -11.18 -19.29 -17.66
N LEU A 76 -10.85 -20.53 -17.29
CA LEU A 76 -10.67 -21.65 -18.21
C LEU A 76 -11.16 -22.94 -17.56
N MET A 77 -11.85 -23.76 -18.35
CA MET A 77 -12.21 -25.13 -17.97
C MET A 77 -11.22 -26.10 -18.60
N ILE A 78 -10.68 -27.02 -17.81
CA ILE A 78 -9.77 -28.07 -18.27
C ILE A 78 -10.24 -29.43 -17.78
N SER A 79 -9.81 -30.50 -18.45
CA SER A 79 -10.08 -31.87 -17.98
C SER A 79 -9.35 -32.16 -16.67
N ILE A 80 -9.89 -33.09 -15.89
CA ILE A 80 -9.29 -33.56 -14.64
C ILE A 80 -7.87 -34.11 -14.84
N ASP A 81 -7.60 -34.75 -15.99
CA ASP A 81 -6.29 -35.33 -16.30
C ASP A 81 -5.25 -34.26 -16.69
N GLN A 82 -5.68 -33.22 -17.41
CA GLN A 82 -4.86 -32.02 -17.61
C GLN A 82 -4.53 -31.36 -16.27
N PHE A 83 -5.49 -31.23 -15.36
CA PHE A 83 -5.25 -30.65 -14.05
C PHE A 83 -4.30 -31.50 -13.19
N LYS A 84 -4.46 -32.83 -13.19
CA LYS A 84 -3.51 -33.77 -12.54
C LYS A 84 -2.08 -33.58 -13.05
N SER A 85 -1.94 -33.36 -14.36
CA SER A 85 -0.64 -33.13 -15.00
C SER A 85 -0.02 -31.81 -14.54
N ILE A 86 -0.81 -30.73 -14.46
CA ILE A 86 -0.36 -29.44 -13.91
C ILE A 86 0.08 -29.56 -12.44
N VAL A 87 -0.69 -30.26 -11.62
CA VAL A 87 -0.36 -30.47 -10.20
C VAL A 87 0.94 -31.27 -10.08
N SER A 88 1.07 -32.36 -10.83
CA SER A 88 2.28 -33.21 -10.84
C SER A 88 3.50 -32.42 -11.31
N PHE A 89 3.33 -31.57 -12.32
CA PHE A 89 4.37 -30.69 -12.84
C PHE A 89 4.87 -29.73 -11.76
N ASN A 90 3.97 -29.07 -11.03
CA ASN A 90 4.35 -28.16 -9.95
C ASN A 90 5.04 -28.90 -8.81
N ILE A 91 4.55 -30.08 -8.40
CA ILE A 91 5.18 -30.90 -7.36
C ILE A 91 6.64 -31.22 -7.74
N LEU A 92 6.87 -31.67 -8.97
CA LEU A 92 8.21 -32.05 -9.44
C LEU A 92 9.10 -30.83 -9.72
N LEU A 93 8.57 -29.76 -10.31
CA LEU A 93 9.29 -28.50 -10.55
C LEU A 93 9.78 -27.91 -9.22
N PHE A 94 8.90 -27.71 -8.26
CA PHE A 94 9.30 -27.15 -6.97
C PHE A 94 10.10 -28.17 -6.14
N GLY A 95 9.92 -29.48 -6.37
CA GLY A 95 10.82 -30.52 -5.86
C GLY A 95 12.27 -30.36 -6.35
N ASP A 96 12.47 -30.04 -7.64
CA ASP A 96 13.79 -29.71 -8.20
C ASP A 96 14.34 -28.40 -7.60
N LEU A 97 13.49 -27.39 -7.42
CA LEU A 97 13.88 -26.08 -6.89
C LEU A 97 14.26 -26.11 -5.41
N TYR A 98 13.61 -26.95 -4.60
CA TYR A 98 13.73 -26.96 -3.14
C TYR A 98 14.47 -28.16 -2.56
N LEU A 99 14.88 -29.16 -3.35
CA LEU A 99 15.54 -30.40 -2.91
C LEU A 99 14.72 -31.26 -1.93
N THR A 100 13.82 -32.09 -2.44
CA THR A 100 13.19 -33.17 -1.63
C THR A 100 13.58 -34.59 -2.07
N ASN A 101 14.42 -34.74 -3.11
CA ASN A 101 14.72 -36.04 -3.70
C ASN A 101 15.99 -36.69 -3.15
N LYS A 102 15.98 -37.00 -1.85
CA LYS A 102 16.63 -38.21 -1.32
C LYS A 102 15.74 -38.80 -0.23
N THR A 103 14.90 -39.74 -0.66
CA THR A 103 14.33 -40.85 0.12
C THR A 103 14.69 -40.88 1.61
N GLN A 104 13.72 -40.57 2.50
CA GLN A 104 13.26 -41.41 3.62
C GLN A 104 12.42 -40.70 4.69
N SER A 105 12.12 -39.40 4.57
CA SER A 105 11.02 -38.80 5.34
C SER A 105 9.99 -38.20 4.40
N GLN A 106 8.92 -38.95 4.10
CA GLN A 106 7.71 -38.28 3.63
C GLN A 106 7.23 -37.42 4.81
N PRO A 107 7.15 -36.09 4.66
CA PRO A 107 6.44 -35.29 5.64
C PRO A 107 5.00 -35.81 5.65
N PHE A 108 4.44 -36.05 6.84
CA PHE A 108 3.07 -36.57 7.03
C PHE A 108 1.97 -35.72 6.33
N ASN A 109 2.32 -34.56 5.76
CA ASN A 109 1.43 -33.62 5.06
C ASN A 109 1.83 -33.36 3.58
N ALA A 110 2.49 -34.30 2.90
CA ALA A 110 2.87 -34.14 1.49
C ALA A 110 1.62 -33.85 0.61
N ARG A 111 1.64 -32.72 -0.13
CA ARG A 111 0.53 -32.35 -1.01
C ARG A 111 0.36 -33.37 -2.13
N ASN A 112 -0.89 -33.77 -2.34
CA ASN A 112 -1.29 -34.63 -3.44
C ASN A 112 -2.45 -33.97 -4.20
N PHE A 113 -2.79 -34.52 -5.36
CA PHE A 113 -3.89 -34.03 -6.18
C PHE A 113 -5.19 -33.77 -5.39
N GLN A 114 -5.56 -34.67 -4.47
CA GLN A 114 -6.79 -34.58 -3.71
C GLN A 114 -6.86 -33.30 -2.86
N THR A 115 -5.73 -32.87 -2.29
CA THR A 115 -5.64 -31.65 -1.47
C THR A 115 -5.93 -30.36 -2.24
N PHE A 116 -5.87 -30.37 -3.57
CA PHE A 116 -6.21 -29.21 -4.40
C PHE A 116 -7.69 -29.14 -4.80
N ILE A 117 -8.40 -30.27 -4.82
CA ILE A 117 -9.81 -30.33 -5.26
C ILE A 117 -10.80 -30.55 -4.10
N THR A 118 -10.30 -30.90 -2.91
CA THR A 118 -11.14 -31.05 -1.71
C THR A 118 -10.75 -30.06 -0.62
N PRO A 119 -11.70 -29.65 0.23
CA PRO A 119 -11.41 -28.80 1.38
C PRO A 119 -10.35 -29.43 2.28
N ASN A 120 -9.25 -28.71 2.52
CA ASN A 120 -8.21 -29.11 3.46
C ASN A 120 -8.49 -28.44 4.83
N PRO A 121 -8.45 -29.18 5.96
CA PRO A 121 -8.58 -28.57 7.29
C PRO A 121 -7.48 -27.56 7.62
N LEU A 122 -6.32 -27.66 6.97
CA LEU A 122 -5.22 -26.70 7.10
C LEU A 122 -5.19 -25.75 5.90
N PRO A 123 -5.23 -24.42 6.10
CA PRO A 123 -5.19 -23.47 5.01
C PRO A 123 -3.80 -23.53 4.33
N GLN A 124 -3.81 -23.72 3.00
CA GLN A 124 -2.61 -23.88 2.15
C GLN A 124 -2.70 -22.99 0.91
N ILE A 125 -1.57 -22.64 0.28
CA ILE A 125 -1.54 -21.81 -0.93
C ILE A 125 -1.80 -22.67 -2.16
N ASN A 126 -2.95 -22.49 -2.80
CA ASN A 126 -3.37 -23.25 -3.97
C ASN A 126 -3.08 -22.51 -5.29
N ILE A 127 -1.97 -21.77 -5.33
CA ILE A 127 -1.46 -21.14 -6.55
C ILE A 127 -0.49 -22.08 -7.26
N LEU A 128 -0.65 -22.24 -8.57
CA LEU A 128 0.20 -23.10 -9.41
C LEU A 128 0.84 -22.27 -10.53
N VAL A 129 2.01 -22.67 -11.02
CA VAL A 129 2.66 -22.07 -12.19
C VAL A 129 2.60 -22.99 -13.39
N VAL A 130 2.49 -22.42 -14.60
CA VAL A 130 2.50 -23.17 -15.86
C VAL A 130 3.34 -22.46 -16.92
N PRO A 131 4.00 -23.21 -17.82
CA PRO A 131 4.65 -22.63 -19.00
C PRO A 131 3.61 -22.11 -19.99
N GLY A 132 3.91 -20.99 -20.63
CA GLY A 132 3.03 -20.38 -21.64
C GLY A 132 3.23 -18.86 -21.77
N VAL A 133 2.74 -18.30 -22.89
CA VAL A 133 2.75 -16.85 -23.14
C VAL A 133 1.33 -16.29 -23.12
N TYR A 134 0.45 -16.85 -23.96
CA TYR A 134 -0.96 -16.46 -24.08
C TYR A 134 -1.92 -17.57 -23.64
N SER A 135 -1.44 -18.81 -23.57
CA SER A 135 -2.19 -19.99 -23.14
C SER A 135 -1.25 -20.99 -22.47
N ILE A 136 -1.82 -21.96 -21.76
CA ILE A 136 -1.07 -23.05 -21.12
C ILE A 136 -0.43 -23.91 -22.21
N HIS A 137 0.88 -24.11 -22.13
CA HIS A 137 1.62 -24.96 -23.06
C HIS A 137 1.75 -26.39 -22.52
N PHE A 138 0.69 -27.18 -22.69
CA PHE A 138 0.60 -28.55 -22.16
C PHE A 138 1.70 -29.48 -22.66
N ASP A 139 2.17 -29.32 -23.90
CA ASP A 139 3.23 -30.18 -24.45
C ASP A 139 4.53 -30.09 -23.65
N GLN A 140 4.91 -28.89 -23.18
CA GLN A 140 6.07 -28.72 -22.28
C GLN A 140 5.85 -29.34 -20.90
N ILE A 141 4.61 -29.30 -20.40
CA ILE A 141 4.24 -29.96 -19.13
C ILE A 141 4.42 -31.47 -19.29
N TYR A 142 3.91 -32.06 -20.38
CA TYR A 142 4.03 -33.49 -20.63
C TYR A 142 5.47 -33.93 -20.89
N GLU A 143 6.25 -33.19 -21.69
CA GLU A 143 7.68 -33.46 -21.92
C GLU A 143 8.47 -33.45 -20.61
N PHE A 144 8.19 -32.46 -19.73
CA PHE A 144 8.81 -32.39 -18.41
C PHE A 144 8.46 -33.60 -17.53
N LEU A 145 7.17 -33.96 -17.46
CA LEU A 145 6.70 -35.09 -16.66
C LEU A 145 7.27 -36.42 -17.17
N GLU A 146 7.26 -36.64 -18.48
CA GLU A 146 7.81 -37.83 -19.11
C GLU A 146 9.31 -37.96 -18.81
N SER A 147 10.08 -36.89 -19.02
CA SER A 147 11.52 -36.88 -18.71
C SER A 147 11.79 -37.23 -17.24
N LYS A 148 11.01 -36.67 -16.30
CA LYS A 148 11.20 -36.90 -14.86
C LYS A 148 10.74 -38.28 -14.39
N LEU A 149 9.60 -38.77 -14.87
CA LEU A 149 9.03 -40.04 -14.42
C LEU A 149 9.70 -41.25 -15.06
N THR A 150 10.19 -41.12 -16.30
CA THR A 150 10.91 -42.20 -16.98
C THR A 150 12.39 -42.27 -16.62
N GLN A 151 12.90 -41.27 -15.88
CA GLN A 151 14.33 -41.10 -15.54
C GLN A 151 15.27 -41.11 -16.75
N LYS A 152 14.75 -40.87 -17.95
CA LYS A 152 15.56 -40.75 -19.17
C LYS A 152 16.16 -39.36 -19.22
N ASN A 153 17.36 -39.24 -18.67
CA ASN A 153 18.17 -38.06 -18.93
C ASN A 153 18.79 -38.21 -20.32
N GLU A 154 18.35 -37.39 -21.27
CA GLU A 154 18.94 -37.37 -22.61
C GLU A 154 20.31 -36.68 -22.56
N GLN A 155 21.37 -37.45 -22.82
CA GLN A 155 22.69 -36.88 -23.10
C GLN A 155 22.60 -36.11 -24.42
N ILE A 156 23.06 -34.87 -24.40
CA ILE A 156 23.00 -33.99 -25.57
C ILE A 156 24.39 -33.86 -26.22
N GLN A 157 24.38 -33.73 -27.56
CA GLN A 157 25.40 -33.04 -28.34
C GLN A 157 24.95 -31.56 -28.48
N PRO A 158 25.50 -30.61 -27.70
CA PRO A 158 25.01 -29.24 -27.73
C PRO A 158 25.17 -28.66 -29.13
N GLN A 159 24.05 -28.28 -29.74
CA GLN A 159 24.04 -27.37 -30.88
C GLN A 159 23.98 -25.95 -30.32
N SER A 160 24.53 -24.98 -31.07
CA SER A 160 24.76 -23.58 -30.67
C SER A 160 23.51 -22.75 -30.30
N LYS A 161 22.35 -23.38 -30.08
CA LYS A 161 21.08 -22.74 -29.74
C LYS A 161 20.45 -23.22 -28.42
N PHE A 162 21.06 -24.15 -27.70
CA PHE A 162 20.49 -24.68 -26.46
C PHE A 162 21.08 -24.02 -25.21
N ASP A 163 20.32 -23.12 -24.59
CA ASP A 163 20.65 -22.41 -23.35
C ASP A 163 20.36 -23.25 -22.08
N PHE A 164 20.04 -24.55 -22.20
CA PHE A 164 19.36 -25.32 -21.13
C PHE A 164 20.07 -26.65 -20.80
N LEU A 165 21.01 -26.63 -19.84
CA LEU A 165 21.73 -27.84 -19.43
C LEU A 165 21.71 -28.09 -17.91
N VAL A 166 21.61 -29.36 -17.54
CA VAL A 166 21.86 -29.87 -16.19
C VAL A 166 23.23 -30.52 -16.13
N TYR A 167 23.95 -30.27 -15.03
CA TYR A 167 25.27 -30.85 -14.79
C TYR A 167 25.20 -32.10 -13.90
N THR A 168 25.62 -33.29 -14.36
CA THR A 168 25.37 -34.55 -13.61
C THR A 168 26.03 -34.68 -12.27
N THR A 169 27.21 -34.08 -12.07
CA THR A 169 27.85 -34.13 -10.74
C THR A 169 26.97 -33.49 -9.68
N ASN A 170 26.01 -32.66 -10.09
CA ASN A 170 24.94 -32.15 -9.26
C ASN A 170 23.69 -31.87 -10.12
N PRO A 171 22.70 -32.78 -10.18
CA PRO A 171 21.53 -32.66 -11.06
C PRO A 171 20.62 -31.47 -10.74
N TYR A 172 20.89 -30.75 -9.66
CA TYR A 172 20.19 -29.53 -9.24
C TYR A 172 20.88 -28.26 -9.75
N ARG A 173 22.03 -28.39 -10.44
CA ARG A 173 22.70 -27.29 -11.11
C ARG A 173 22.18 -27.17 -12.54
N VAL A 174 21.24 -26.24 -12.71
CA VAL A 174 20.88 -25.74 -14.05
C VAL A 174 21.85 -24.62 -14.41
N CYS A 175 22.46 -24.76 -15.58
CA CYS A 175 23.47 -23.85 -16.08
C CYS A 175 23.14 -23.34 -17.48
N ASN A 176 23.56 -22.11 -17.76
CA ASN A 176 23.63 -21.59 -19.11
C ASN A 176 25.03 -21.81 -19.70
N ILE A 177 25.12 -22.05 -21.01
CA ILE A 177 26.38 -22.19 -21.73
C ILE A 177 26.96 -20.79 -22.01
N GLN A 178 28.19 -20.55 -21.58
CA GLN A 178 28.90 -19.29 -21.80
C GLN A 178 29.83 -19.37 -23.01
N TYR A 179 30.53 -20.50 -23.16
CA TYR A 179 31.49 -20.70 -24.23
C TYR A 179 31.68 -22.19 -24.50
N GLN A 180 31.72 -22.56 -25.77
CA GLN A 180 31.98 -23.92 -26.24
C GLN A 180 33.36 -23.99 -26.89
N PHE A 181 34.10 -25.05 -26.59
CA PHE A 181 35.44 -25.27 -27.15
C PHE A 181 35.78 -26.76 -27.27
N ASP A 182 36.93 -27.06 -27.86
CA ASP A 182 37.46 -28.42 -28.04
C ASP A 182 38.93 -28.52 -27.57
N LYS A 183 39.56 -29.69 -27.80
CA LYS A 183 40.96 -29.93 -27.42
C LYS A 183 41.97 -29.06 -28.19
N THR A 184 41.58 -28.45 -29.31
CA THR A 184 42.45 -27.69 -30.21
C THR A 184 42.30 -26.18 -30.12
N THR A 185 41.24 -25.71 -29.45
CA THR A 185 40.92 -24.29 -29.29
C THR A 185 42.07 -23.57 -28.59
N GLN A 186 42.63 -22.55 -29.25
CA GLN A 186 43.77 -21.81 -28.71
C GLN A 186 43.31 -20.93 -27.55
N LEU A 187 44.17 -20.78 -26.54
CA LEU A 187 43.87 -19.93 -25.39
C LEU A 187 43.63 -18.46 -25.80
N ILE A 188 44.36 -17.99 -26.81
CA ILE A 188 44.26 -16.61 -27.30
C ILE A 188 42.89 -16.30 -27.91
N ASP A 189 42.25 -17.28 -28.58
CA ASP A 189 40.93 -17.10 -29.19
C ASP A 189 39.85 -16.87 -28.11
N TYR A 190 39.95 -17.59 -26.98
CA TYR A 190 39.07 -17.38 -25.84
C TYR A 190 39.27 -16.01 -25.20
N PHE A 191 40.51 -15.52 -25.08
CA PHE A 191 40.76 -14.18 -24.53
C PHE A 191 40.26 -13.08 -25.45
N PHE A 192 40.40 -13.21 -26.77
CA PHE A 192 39.75 -12.30 -27.72
C PHE A 192 38.23 -12.34 -27.60
N TYR A 193 37.62 -13.53 -27.44
CA TYR A 193 36.19 -13.63 -27.16
C TYR A 193 35.77 -12.81 -25.92
N LEU A 194 36.56 -12.81 -24.84
CA LEU A 194 36.25 -12.02 -23.65
C LEU A 194 36.35 -10.50 -23.92
N ILE A 195 37.33 -10.07 -24.72
CA ILE A 195 37.52 -8.66 -25.12
C ILE A 195 36.38 -8.20 -26.04
N ASP A 196 36.04 -9.01 -27.04
CA ASP A 196 34.96 -8.73 -28.00
C ASP A 196 33.60 -8.60 -27.29
N ASN A 197 33.40 -9.31 -26.18
CA ASN A 197 32.22 -9.20 -25.32
C ASN A 197 32.36 -8.16 -24.19
N GLN A 198 33.38 -7.30 -24.25
CA GLN A 198 33.64 -6.19 -23.32
C GLN A 198 33.78 -6.64 -21.85
N ILE A 199 34.20 -7.88 -21.60
CA ILE A 199 34.47 -8.38 -20.24
C ILE A 199 35.80 -7.81 -19.72
N TYR A 200 36.78 -7.63 -20.61
CA TYR A 200 38.07 -7.00 -20.36
C TYR A 200 38.40 -6.01 -21.49
N GLN A 201 39.21 -4.99 -21.20
CA GLN A 201 39.55 -3.92 -22.14
C GLN A 201 40.56 -4.37 -23.19
N ASP A 202 41.60 -5.09 -22.76
CA ASP A 202 42.67 -5.55 -23.64
C ASP A 202 43.34 -6.82 -23.12
N ILE A 203 44.30 -7.32 -23.91
CA ILE A 203 45.04 -8.54 -23.60
C ILE A 203 45.96 -8.35 -22.39
N ASN A 204 46.45 -7.12 -22.13
CA ASN A 204 47.37 -6.83 -21.03
C ASN A 204 46.66 -6.94 -19.69
N GLU A 205 45.41 -6.44 -19.60
CA GLU A 205 44.55 -6.60 -18.44
C GLU A 205 44.32 -8.08 -18.10
N ILE A 206 44.03 -8.90 -19.11
CA ILE A 206 43.85 -10.36 -18.96
C ILE A 206 45.16 -11.01 -18.46
N GLN A 207 46.31 -10.68 -19.07
CA GLN A 207 47.60 -11.24 -18.67
C GLN A 207 47.99 -10.89 -17.23
N GLN A 208 47.67 -9.67 -16.77
CA GLN A 208 47.88 -9.25 -15.39
C GLN A 208 46.97 -10.01 -14.40
N ILE A 209 45.68 -10.15 -14.73
CA ILE A 209 44.69 -10.83 -13.88
C ILE A 209 44.98 -12.33 -13.76
N PHE A 210 45.32 -12.98 -14.88
CA PHE A 210 45.61 -14.42 -14.92
C PHE A 210 47.09 -14.76 -14.68
N MET A 211 47.93 -13.74 -14.40
CA MET A 211 49.38 -13.88 -14.17
C MET A 211 50.07 -14.73 -15.26
N GLN A 212 49.84 -14.37 -16.52
CA GLN A 212 50.44 -15.06 -17.66
C GLN A 212 51.34 -14.14 -18.49
N ASP A 213 52.65 -14.37 -18.41
CA ASP A 213 53.66 -13.62 -19.19
C ASP A 213 53.53 -13.89 -20.70
N THR A 214 53.10 -15.08 -21.10
CA THR A 214 52.83 -15.41 -22.51
C THR A 214 51.58 -16.28 -22.65
N ILE A 215 50.70 -15.91 -23.60
CA ILE A 215 49.48 -16.65 -23.91
C ILE A 215 49.83 -17.74 -24.93
N LYS A 216 50.04 -18.97 -24.46
CA LYS A 216 50.41 -20.12 -25.31
C LYS A 216 49.64 -21.37 -24.89
N GLY A 217 49.38 -22.25 -25.87
CA GLY A 217 48.71 -23.53 -25.67
C GLY A 217 47.19 -23.45 -25.82
N THR A 218 46.52 -24.53 -25.44
CA THR A 218 45.08 -24.69 -25.61
C THR A 218 44.30 -24.21 -24.38
N LEU A 219 43.04 -23.80 -24.57
CA LEU A 219 42.15 -23.45 -23.47
C LEU A 219 41.95 -24.61 -22.49
N LEU A 220 41.90 -25.85 -23.00
CA LEU A 220 41.76 -27.04 -22.16
C LEU A 220 42.96 -27.24 -21.24
N ASP A 221 44.19 -27.12 -21.75
CA ASP A 221 45.40 -27.28 -20.94
C ASP A 221 45.54 -26.17 -19.89
N PHE A 222 45.10 -24.96 -20.23
CA PHE A 222 45.00 -23.82 -19.30
C PHE A 222 44.02 -24.12 -18.15
N LEU A 223 42.82 -24.59 -18.47
CA LEU A 223 41.80 -24.93 -17.46
C LEU A 223 42.20 -26.15 -16.62
N GLN A 224 42.91 -27.14 -17.18
CA GLN A 224 43.44 -28.30 -16.45
C GLN A 224 44.69 -27.99 -15.62
N GLY A 225 45.41 -26.91 -15.91
CA GLY A 225 46.56 -26.47 -15.12
C GLY A 225 47.90 -27.07 -15.45
N LYS A 226 48.07 -27.62 -16.66
CA LYS A 226 49.36 -28.18 -17.09
C LYS A 226 50.45 -27.11 -17.29
N ASN A 227 50.07 -25.83 -17.44
CA ASN A 227 50.95 -24.73 -17.84
C ASN A 227 51.02 -23.56 -16.83
N GLN A 228 50.71 -23.72 -15.53
CA GLN A 228 50.65 -22.58 -14.59
C GLN A 228 51.22 -22.83 -13.17
N GLN A 229 51.70 -21.73 -12.56
CA GLN A 229 52.03 -21.59 -11.13
C GLN A 229 50.76 -21.46 -10.23
N PRO A 230 50.85 -21.67 -8.90
CA PRO A 230 49.73 -22.04 -8.04
C PRO A 230 48.70 -20.96 -7.62
N SER A 231 48.66 -19.75 -8.20
CA SER A 231 48.05 -18.60 -7.50
C SER A 231 46.75 -17.99 -8.06
N ALA A 232 46.15 -18.47 -9.15
CA ALA A 232 44.82 -17.98 -9.55
C ALA A 232 43.71 -18.74 -8.80
N TYR A 233 43.31 -18.25 -7.62
CA TYR A 233 42.20 -18.79 -6.80
C TYR A 233 40.93 -19.08 -7.62
N PHE A 234 40.67 -18.28 -8.67
CA PHE A 234 39.56 -18.44 -9.60
C PHE A 234 39.66 -19.68 -10.51
N ILE A 235 40.85 -20.04 -10.99
CA ILE A 235 40.99 -21.24 -11.83
C ILE A 235 40.98 -22.50 -10.95
N GLN A 236 41.52 -22.42 -9.74
CA GLN A 236 41.42 -23.52 -8.77
C GLN A 236 39.97 -23.83 -8.37
N SER A 237 39.10 -22.82 -8.27
CA SER A 237 37.67 -23.04 -7.99
C SER A 237 36.93 -23.68 -9.17
N ILE A 238 37.26 -23.29 -10.41
CA ILE A 238 36.74 -23.93 -11.64
C ILE A 238 37.16 -25.42 -11.72
N ARG A 239 38.38 -25.75 -11.30
CA ARG A 239 38.95 -27.11 -11.36
C ARG A 239 38.36 -28.12 -10.39
N LYS A 240 37.86 -27.69 -9.22
CA LYS A 240 37.54 -28.57 -8.09
C LYS A 240 36.52 -29.70 -8.38
N ASN A 241 35.76 -29.63 -9.47
CA ASN A 241 34.68 -30.57 -9.77
C ASN A 241 34.71 -31.13 -11.21
N PHE A 242 35.85 -31.09 -11.91
CA PHE A 242 35.93 -31.54 -13.30
C PHE A 242 36.33 -33.01 -13.40
N ASN A 243 35.41 -33.85 -13.89
CA ASN A 243 35.69 -35.23 -14.30
C ASN A 243 35.62 -35.32 -15.82
N CYS A 244 36.77 -35.56 -16.47
CA CYS A 244 36.84 -35.72 -17.93
C CYS A 244 36.66 -37.19 -18.30
N ASN A 245 35.72 -37.49 -19.20
CA ASN A 245 35.80 -38.75 -19.93
C ASN A 245 36.86 -38.58 -21.04
N ALA A 246 37.75 -39.56 -21.22
CA ALA A 246 38.78 -39.52 -22.26
C ALA A 246 38.18 -39.37 -23.68
N GLN A 247 36.95 -39.83 -23.85
CA GLN A 247 36.19 -39.79 -25.11
C GLN A 247 35.53 -38.42 -25.41
N ASP A 248 35.52 -37.48 -24.46
CA ASP A 248 34.95 -36.15 -24.71
C ASP A 248 35.77 -35.39 -25.75
N THR A 249 35.11 -34.94 -26.82
CA THR A 249 35.72 -34.11 -27.89
C THR A 249 35.33 -32.63 -27.77
N LYS A 250 34.23 -32.32 -27.07
CA LYS A 250 33.72 -30.96 -26.82
C LYS A 250 33.59 -30.65 -25.34
N PHE A 251 33.77 -29.38 -25.01
CA PHE A 251 33.96 -28.85 -23.67
C PHE A 251 33.21 -27.52 -23.52
N TYR A 252 32.70 -27.25 -22.32
CA TYR A 252 31.80 -26.13 -22.07
C TYR A 252 32.15 -25.38 -20.80
N LEU A 253 32.23 -24.05 -20.90
CA LEU A 253 32.17 -23.14 -19.76
C LEU A 253 30.71 -22.80 -19.48
N LEU A 254 30.31 -23.00 -18.22
CA LEU A 254 28.93 -22.96 -17.78
C LEU A 254 28.76 -21.95 -16.66
N GLN A 255 27.71 -21.16 -16.70
CA GLN A 255 27.33 -20.28 -15.60
C GLN A 255 26.08 -20.83 -14.92
N GLN A 256 26.18 -21.08 -13.61
CA GLN A 256 25.02 -21.53 -12.85
C GLN A 256 24.02 -20.39 -12.62
N ILE A 257 22.73 -20.70 -12.66
CA ILE A 257 21.66 -19.75 -12.32
C ILE A 257 21.77 -19.40 -10.82
N LYS A 258 22.00 -18.12 -10.52
CA LYS A 258 22.25 -17.61 -9.17
C LYS A 258 21.07 -17.84 -8.20
N SER A 259 19.83 -17.79 -8.69
CA SER A 259 18.61 -17.86 -7.88
C SER A 259 18.37 -19.26 -7.26
N LEU A 260 18.67 -20.34 -7.98
CA LEU A 260 18.60 -21.73 -7.46
C LEU A 260 19.46 -21.93 -6.20
N ASN A 261 20.67 -21.37 -6.18
CA ASN A 261 21.57 -21.44 -5.04
C ASN A 261 21.00 -20.70 -3.81
N SER A 262 20.40 -19.52 -4.02
CA SER A 262 19.81 -18.75 -2.92
C SER A 262 18.57 -19.42 -2.32
N ILE A 263 17.79 -20.15 -3.12
CA ILE A 263 16.62 -20.90 -2.66
C ILE A 263 17.07 -22.07 -1.77
N HIS A 264 18.12 -22.79 -2.18
CA HIS A 264 18.68 -23.88 -1.37
C HIS A 264 19.20 -23.44 0.01
N GLN A 265 19.74 -22.22 0.13
CA GLN A 265 20.20 -21.65 1.42
C GLN A 265 19.07 -21.28 2.38
N ASN A 266 17.92 -20.86 1.85
CA ASN A 266 16.83 -20.32 2.65
C ASN A 266 15.72 -21.33 2.89
N ALA A 267 15.74 -22.50 2.27
CA ALA A 267 14.68 -23.46 2.47
C ALA A 267 14.83 -24.17 3.84
N ASP A 268 13.81 -24.06 4.70
CA ASP A 268 13.74 -24.61 6.06
C ASP A 268 13.66 -26.15 6.08
N PHE A 269 14.66 -26.83 5.52
CA PHE A 269 14.79 -28.28 5.58
C PHE A 269 15.80 -28.67 6.66
N ALA A 270 15.49 -28.31 7.90
CA ALA A 270 16.33 -28.62 9.06
C ALA A 270 16.57 -30.13 9.32
N LYS A 271 16.09 -31.06 8.46
CA LYS A 271 16.26 -32.51 8.65
C LYS A 271 16.40 -33.35 7.37
N ILE A 272 16.91 -32.81 6.26
CA ILE A 272 17.31 -33.64 5.11
C ILE A 272 18.72 -33.22 4.66
N PHE A 273 19.68 -34.10 4.90
CA PHE A 273 21.10 -33.86 4.68
C PHE A 273 21.41 -33.71 3.18
N CYS A 274 21.75 -32.50 2.75
CA CYS A 274 22.64 -32.34 1.62
C CYS A 274 24.00 -32.90 2.06
N GLN A 275 24.55 -33.90 1.36
CA GLN A 275 25.84 -34.52 1.69
C GLN A 275 27.01 -33.50 1.71
N ASN A 276 26.84 -32.31 1.12
CA ASN A 276 27.79 -31.21 1.16
C ASN A 276 27.52 -30.17 2.28
N CYS A 277 26.47 -30.39 3.09
CA CYS A 277 26.03 -29.56 4.22
C CYS A 277 26.05 -30.35 5.54
N GLU A 278 26.82 -31.44 5.63
CA GLU A 278 26.83 -32.33 6.81
C GLU A 278 27.44 -31.69 8.07
N ASP A 279 28.20 -30.61 7.90
CA ASP A 279 28.69 -29.79 9.01
C ASP A 279 27.95 -28.45 8.99
N GLU A 280 27.60 -27.91 10.16
CA GLU A 280 26.88 -26.63 10.40
C GLU A 280 27.52 -25.37 9.75
N ASN A 281 28.53 -25.55 8.90
CA ASN A 281 29.16 -24.55 8.07
C ASN A 281 28.47 -24.43 6.70
N LYS A 282 28.18 -23.19 6.31
CA LYS A 282 27.65 -22.75 5.00
C LYS A 282 28.01 -23.73 3.87
N CYS A 283 26.97 -24.26 3.21
CA CYS A 283 27.13 -25.15 2.05
C CYS A 283 28.22 -24.63 1.10
N THR A 284 29.25 -25.45 0.87
CA THR A 284 30.39 -25.09 0.00
C THR A 284 29.98 -24.84 -1.45
N LEU A 285 28.80 -25.29 -1.87
CA LEU A 285 28.19 -24.98 -3.16
C LEU A 285 27.68 -23.53 -3.26
N LEU A 286 27.50 -22.83 -2.14
CA LEU A 286 26.67 -21.61 -2.05
C LEU A 286 27.42 -20.38 -1.51
N SER A 287 28.71 -20.48 -1.20
CA SER A 287 29.45 -19.45 -0.44
C SER A 287 30.15 -18.37 -1.28
N SER A 288 29.80 -18.18 -2.56
CA SER A 288 30.46 -17.15 -3.39
C SER A 288 29.50 -16.05 -3.84
N ASN A 289 29.86 -14.80 -3.52
CA ASN A 289 29.20 -13.60 -4.07
C ASN A 289 29.45 -13.41 -5.58
N ILE A 290 30.35 -14.22 -6.16
CA ILE A 290 30.76 -14.20 -7.56
C ILE A 290 29.97 -15.27 -8.33
N PRO A 291 29.50 -15.01 -9.58
CA PRO A 291 28.91 -16.03 -10.44
C PRO A 291 29.85 -17.25 -10.53
N GLN A 292 29.36 -18.40 -10.11
CA GLN A 292 30.13 -19.64 -10.17
C GLN A 292 30.14 -20.13 -11.60
N ILE A 293 31.32 -20.02 -12.21
CA ILE A 293 31.60 -20.60 -13.52
C ILE A 293 32.13 -22.01 -13.30
N TYR A 294 31.56 -22.95 -14.03
CA TYR A 294 31.94 -24.35 -14.03
C TYR A 294 32.51 -24.72 -15.39
N PHE A 295 33.38 -25.71 -15.37
CA PHE A 295 33.89 -26.33 -16.57
C PHE A 295 33.45 -27.80 -16.61
N ALA A 296 32.92 -28.25 -17.76
CA ALA A 296 32.42 -29.61 -17.93
C ALA A 296 32.67 -30.17 -19.35
N GLY A 297 32.88 -31.48 -19.42
CA GLY A 297 32.90 -32.23 -20.68
C GLY A 297 31.48 -32.56 -21.14
N GLN A 298 31.32 -32.78 -22.45
CA GLN A 298 30.02 -33.11 -23.06
C GLN A 298 29.29 -34.27 -22.36
N SER A 299 30.01 -35.33 -21.98
CA SER A 299 29.44 -36.50 -21.30
C SER A 299 28.74 -36.20 -19.96
N SER A 300 29.07 -35.07 -19.32
CA SER A 300 28.51 -34.66 -18.03
C SER A 300 27.29 -33.75 -18.14
N LEU A 301 26.81 -33.49 -19.37
CA LEU A 301 25.75 -32.52 -19.65
C LEU A 301 24.49 -33.19 -20.19
N PHE A 302 23.35 -32.78 -19.64
CA PHE A 302 22.04 -33.34 -19.95
C PHE A 302 21.04 -32.23 -20.25
N LYS A 303 20.07 -32.51 -21.12
CA LYS A 303 18.98 -31.59 -21.41
C LYS A 303 18.17 -31.31 -20.15
N TYR A 304 17.87 -30.04 -19.87
CA TYR A 304 16.75 -29.72 -19.00
C TYR A 304 15.48 -29.49 -19.85
N PRO A 305 14.34 -30.14 -19.54
CA PRO A 305 13.12 -30.03 -20.34
C PRO A 305 12.43 -28.65 -20.28
N LEU A 306 12.83 -27.76 -19.36
CA LEU A 306 12.29 -26.39 -19.27
C LEU A 306 13.31 -25.34 -19.69
N SER A 307 12.80 -24.23 -20.23
CA SER A 307 13.65 -23.09 -20.58
C SER A 307 14.24 -22.41 -19.33
N VAL A 308 15.51 -22.03 -19.39
CA VAL A 308 16.21 -21.29 -18.32
C VAL A 308 15.56 -19.93 -18.04
N LYS A 309 14.98 -19.28 -19.07
CA LYS A 309 14.22 -18.03 -18.90
C LYS A 309 13.00 -18.23 -18.00
N PHE A 310 12.19 -19.27 -18.27
CA PHE A 310 11.06 -19.62 -17.42
C PHE A 310 11.50 -19.97 -16.01
N MET A 311 12.56 -20.80 -15.87
CA MET A 311 13.08 -21.20 -14.56
C MET A 311 13.59 -20.00 -13.76
N ASP A 312 14.40 -19.13 -14.36
CA ASP A 312 14.89 -17.91 -13.71
C ASP A 312 13.73 -17.01 -13.27
N LEU A 313 12.72 -16.87 -14.13
CA LEU A 313 11.55 -16.05 -13.85
C LEU A 313 10.76 -16.57 -12.65
N VAL A 314 10.46 -17.87 -12.62
CA VAL A 314 9.77 -18.52 -11.48
C VAL A 314 10.60 -18.36 -10.21
N CYS A 315 11.89 -18.70 -10.25
CA CYS A 315 12.78 -18.63 -9.08
C CYS A 315 12.89 -17.21 -8.50
N ARG A 316 12.92 -16.18 -9.34
CA ARG A 316 13.09 -14.79 -8.90
C ARG A 316 11.81 -14.18 -8.37
N THR A 317 10.67 -14.47 -9.01
CA THR A 317 9.46 -13.66 -8.82
C THR A 317 8.34 -14.37 -8.08
N PHE A 318 8.32 -15.70 -8.05
CA PHE A 318 7.18 -16.44 -7.53
C PHE A 318 6.83 -16.06 -6.09
N SER A 319 7.78 -16.09 -5.15
CA SER A 319 7.52 -15.73 -3.75
C SER A 319 7.06 -14.26 -3.60
N GLN A 320 7.61 -13.34 -4.39
CA GLN A 320 7.19 -11.94 -4.40
C GLN A 320 5.75 -11.78 -4.90
N LEU A 321 5.41 -12.47 -5.99
CA LEU A 321 4.07 -12.47 -6.57
C LEU A 321 3.05 -13.05 -5.60
N ILE A 322 3.37 -14.15 -4.91
CA ILE A 322 2.49 -14.73 -3.88
C ILE A 322 2.24 -13.75 -2.74
N CYS A 323 3.27 -13.05 -2.23
CA CYS A 323 3.08 -12.01 -1.22
C CYS A 323 2.15 -10.89 -1.71
N GLN A 324 2.33 -10.43 -2.95
CA GLN A 324 1.48 -9.39 -3.55
C GLN A 324 0.04 -9.87 -3.73
N LEU A 325 -0.16 -11.11 -4.20
CA LEU A 325 -1.48 -11.73 -4.31
C LEU A 325 -2.16 -11.86 -2.95
N PHE A 326 -1.43 -12.16 -1.88
CA PHE A 326 -1.98 -12.21 -0.52
C PHE A 326 -2.53 -10.86 -0.08
N LEU A 327 -1.79 -9.78 -0.34
CA LEU A 327 -2.22 -8.41 -0.03
C LEU A 327 -3.48 -8.03 -0.83
N ILE A 328 -3.49 -8.33 -2.12
CA ILE A 328 -4.64 -8.07 -3.01
C ILE A 328 -5.87 -8.86 -2.53
N ALA A 329 -5.69 -10.15 -2.25
CA ALA A 329 -6.80 -10.99 -1.82
C ALA A 329 -7.35 -10.52 -0.46
N ASN A 330 -6.51 -10.09 0.48
CA ASN A 330 -6.97 -9.45 1.72
C ASN A 330 -7.84 -8.21 1.45
N ALA A 331 -7.43 -7.34 0.53
CA ALA A 331 -8.22 -6.16 0.15
C ALA A 331 -9.55 -6.54 -0.51
N GLN A 332 -9.57 -7.55 -1.38
CA GLN A 332 -10.80 -8.05 -1.98
C GLN A 332 -11.75 -8.65 -0.94
N ASN A 333 -11.23 -9.37 0.06
CA ASN A 333 -12.06 -9.93 1.12
C ASN A 333 -12.61 -8.85 2.04
N ALA A 334 -11.80 -7.85 2.39
CA ALA A 334 -12.28 -6.67 3.09
C ALA A 334 -13.41 -6.00 2.30
N THR A 335 -13.21 -5.86 0.99
CA THR A 335 -14.19 -5.31 0.07
C THR A 335 -15.48 -6.10 0.06
N TYR A 336 -15.40 -7.42 -0.10
CA TYR A 336 -16.57 -8.30 -0.09
C TYR A 336 -17.32 -8.28 1.25
N LEU A 337 -16.59 -8.32 2.37
CA LEU A 337 -17.17 -8.31 3.71
C LEU A 337 -17.94 -7.03 3.98
N ILE A 338 -17.36 -5.87 3.61
CA ILE A 338 -17.91 -4.58 3.97
C ILE A 338 -18.93 -4.08 2.93
N ASN A 339 -18.70 -4.29 1.62
CA ASN A 339 -19.60 -3.81 0.55
C ASN A 339 -20.98 -4.48 0.55
N ARG A 340 -21.16 -5.61 1.23
CA ARG A 340 -22.48 -6.20 1.45
C ARG A 340 -23.39 -5.35 2.34
N LEU A 341 -22.83 -4.42 3.11
CA LEU A 341 -23.55 -3.67 4.15
C LEU A 341 -23.38 -2.16 4.05
N ALA A 342 -22.22 -1.67 3.63
CA ALA A 342 -21.95 -0.26 3.36
C ALA A 342 -21.19 -0.16 2.03
N ASN A 343 -21.64 0.66 1.09
CA ASN A 343 -21.03 0.74 -0.24
C ASN A 343 -19.75 1.58 -0.19
N ILE A 344 -18.66 1.03 0.35
CA ILE A 344 -17.42 1.77 0.59
C ILE A 344 -16.56 1.80 -0.67
N ASP A 345 -16.18 3.01 -1.07
CA ASP A 345 -15.15 3.22 -2.07
C ASP A 345 -13.79 3.32 -1.38
N ARG A 346 -12.71 2.85 -2.02
CA ARG A 346 -11.32 2.96 -1.51
C ARG A 346 -11.00 2.14 -0.24
N ILE A 347 -11.68 1.02 0.00
CA ILE A 347 -11.33 0.08 1.10
C ILE A 347 -9.83 -0.27 1.09
N GLU A 348 -9.28 -0.54 -0.09
CA GLU A 348 -7.87 -0.86 -0.26
C GLU A 348 -6.94 0.24 0.26
N GLU A 349 -7.33 1.51 0.12
CA GLU A 349 -6.60 2.64 0.69
C GLU A 349 -6.70 2.67 2.21
N ALA A 350 -7.91 2.47 2.75
CA ALA A 350 -8.18 2.51 4.18
C ALA A 350 -7.44 1.42 4.96
N ILE A 351 -7.12 0.29 4.32
CA ILE A 351 -6.33 -0.80 4.93
C ILE A 351 -4.85 -0.79 4.52
N SER A 352 -4.41 0.17 3.69
CA SER A 352 -3.03 0.31 3.22
C SER A 352 -2.18 1.09 4.21
N CYS A 353 -1.15 0.47 4.78
CA CYS A 353 -0.19 1.16 5.63
C CYS A 353 0.76 2.06 4.82
N PRO A 354 1.32 3.14 5.42
CA PRO A 354 2.35 3.96 4.77
C PRO A 354 3.60 3.18 4.34
N SER A 355 3.91 2.10 5.04
CA SER A 355 4.98 1.15 4.66
C SER A 355 4.66 0.39 3.37
N PHE A 356 3.38 0.17 3.07
CA PHE A 356 2.93 -0.48 1.85
C PHE A 356 2.95 0.49 0.67
N ASN A 357 2.32 1.65 0.85
CA ASN A 357 2.26 2.69 -0.16
C ASN A 357 2.45 4.08 0.50
N PRO A 358 3.61 4.73 0.34
CA PRO A 358 3.85 6.04 0.96
C PRO A 358 3.02 7.16 0.33
N GLN A 359 2.53 6.96 -0.90
CA GLN A 359 1.83 7.96 -1.69
C GLN A 359 0.31 7.93 -1.49
N ARG A 360 -0.26 6.75 -1.23
CA ARG A 360 -1.70 6.54 -1.09
C ARG A 360 -1.98 5.44 -0.07
N ASN A 361 -2.24 5.86 1.15
CA ASN A 361 -2.44 5.01 2.33
C ASN A 361 -3.60 5.54 3.18
N TYR A 362 -3.87 4.87 4.30
CA TYR A 362 -5.01 5.14 5.14
C TYR A 362 -5.03 6.56 5.74
N GLN A 363 -3.90 7.26 5.84
CA GLN A 363 -3.76 8.42 6.73
C GLN A 363 -4.62 9.64 6.35
N ASN A 364 -4.90 9.86 5.05
CA ASN A 364 -5.83 10.93 4.65
C ASN A 364 -7.28 10.57 5.01
N LEU A 365 -7.63 9.31 4.82
CA LEU A 365 -8.95 8.80 5.17
C LEU A 365 -9.13 8.72 6.69
N GLU A 366 -8.07 8.40 7.44
CA GLU A 366 -8.01 8.46 8.90
C GLU A 366 -8.37 9.87 9.37
N MET A 367 -7.70 10.89 8.82
CA MET A 367 -7.99 12.27 9.20
C MET A 367 -9.44 12.69 8.87
N LEU A 368 -9.97 12.27 7.72
CA LEU A 368 -11.38 12.50 7.39
C LEU A 368 -12.31 11.75 8.36
N GLY A 369 -11.97 10.51 8.68
CA GLY A 369 -12.72 9.65 9.59
C GLY A 369 -12.77 10.17 11.02
N ASP A 370 -11.63 10.59 11.58
CA ASP A 370 -11.51 11.21 12.90
C ASP A 370 -12.50 12.37 13.04
N VAL A 371 -12.50 13.28 12.06
CA VAL A 371 -13.37 14.46 12.07
C VAL A 371 -14.85 14.08 11.98
N VAL A 372 -15.21 13.11 11.12
CA VAL A 372 -16.61 12.66 10.98
C VAL A 372 -17.09 11.93 12.24
N ILE A 373 -16.26 11.07 12.83
CA ILE A 373 -16.57 10.37 14.09
C ILE A 373 -16.70 11.40 15.21
N LYS A 374 -15.80 12.39 15.31
CA LYS A 374 -15.86 13.48 16.27
C LYS A 374 -17.18 14.25 16.13
N TYR A 375 -17.60 14.61 14.92
CA TYR A 375 -18.89 15.26 14.68
C TYR A 375 -20.08 14.41 15.12
N LEU A 376 -20.16 13.16 14.67
CA LEU A 376 -21.30 12.28 14.96
C LEU A 376 -21.43 11.96 16.46
N THR A 377 -20.30 11.70 17.12
CA THR A 377 -20.27 11.50 18.57
C THR A 377 -20.63 12.77 19.33
N SER A 378 -20.15 13.94 18.90
CA SER A 378 -20.52 15.23 19.50
C SER A 378 -22.00 15.52 19.35
N ALA A 379 -22.58 15.32 18.16
CA ALA A 379 -24.01 15.46 17.91
C ALA A 379 -24.84 14.54 18.81
N MET A 380 -24.50 13.24 18.86
CA MET A 380 -25.20 12.27 19.70
C MET A 380 -25.15 12.63 21.20
N LEU A 381 -24.01 13.12 21.69
CA LEU A 381 -23.86 13.52 23.10
C LEU A 381 -24.59 14.83 23.38
N PHE A 382 -24.56 15.79 22.45
CA PHE A 382 -25.27 17.06 22.56
C PHE A 382 -26.79 16.86 22.68
N GLU A 383 -27.34 15.85 22.01
CA GLU A 383 -28.75 15.48 22.12
C GLU A 383 -29.17 14.91 23.48
N ASP A 384 -28.24 14.35 24.27
CA ASP A 384 -28.58 13.73 25.54
C ASP A 384 -28.64 14.81 26.65
N PRO A 385 -29.83 15.10 27.21
CA PRO A 385 -30.01 16.15 28.22
C PRO A 385 -29.30 15.85 29.55
N LYS A 386 -28.77 14.63 29.75
CA LYS A 386 -27.96 14.29 30.92
C LYS A 386 -26.62 15.05 30.94
N TYR A 387 -26.12 15.46 29.78
CA TYR A 387 -24.85 16.17 29.67
C TYR A 387 -25.08 17.69 29.67
N LYS A 388 -24.90 18.28 30.85
CA LYS A 388 -25.24 19.70 31.11
C LYS A 388 -24.09 20.67 30.88
N THR A 389 -22.85 20.21 30.88
CA THR A 389 -21.65 21.06 30.79
C THR A 389 -20.70 20.54 29.72
N GLU A 390 -19.90 21.43 29.13
CA GLU A 390 -18.88 21.09 28.14
C GLU A 390 -17.91 20.02 28.68
N ASN A 391 -17.42 20.18 29.90
CA ASN A 391 -16.46 19.25 30.50
C ASN A 391 -16.94 17.79 30.50
N VAL A 392 -18.24 17.57 30.77
CA VAL A 392 -18.82 16.22 30.79
C VAL A 392 -19.03 15.71 29.35
N LEU A 393 -19.48 16.57 28.43
CA LEU A 393 -19.61 16.25 27.00
C LEU A 393 -18.25 15.85 26.40
N SER A 394 -17.20 16.64 26.63
CA SER A 394 -15.84 16.39 26.17
C SER A 394 -15.27 15.10 26.77
N SER A 395 -15.48 14.86 28.07
CA SER A 395 -15.07 13.60 28.70
C SER A 395 -15.77 12.38 28.10
N ALA A 396 -17.09 12.47 27.87
CA ALA A 396 -17.86 11.40 27.24
C ALA A 396 -17.45 11.14 25.79
N ARG A 397 -17.18 12.20 25.02
CA ARG A 397 -16.69 12.14 23.64
C ARG A 397 -15.36 11.40 23.58
N VAL A 398 -14.39 11.80 24.41
CA VAL A 398 -13.07 11.16 24.49
C VAL A 398 -13.22 9.66 24.78
N CYS A 399 -14.08 9.27 25.72
CA CYS A 399 -14.32 7.84 26.01
C CYS A 399 -14.78 7.04 24.77
N LEU A 400 -15.64 7.62 23.93
CA LEU A 400 -16.17 6.98 22.71
C LEU A 400 -15.13 6.93 21.58
N ILE A 401 -14.25 7.91 21.46
CA ILE A 401 -13.28 7.99 20.36
C ILE A 401 -11.87 7.56 20.76
N THR A 402 -11.68 7.00 21.96
CA THR A 402 -10.35 6.50 22.36
C THR A 402 -9.83 5.42 21.41
N ASN A 403 -8.53 5.43 21.12
CA ASN A 403 -7.87 4.36 20.36
C ASN A 403 -8.14 2.98 20.96
N LYS A 404 -8.32 2.90 22.30
CA LYS A 404 -8.70 1.66 22.97
C LYS A 404 -10.07 1.15 22.55
N HIS A 405 -11.07 2.02 22.52
CA HIS A 405 -12.42 1.65 22.08
C HIS A 405 -12.45 1.30 20.59
N LEU A 406 -11.87 2.16 19.75
CA LEU A 406 -11.84 1.96 18.29
C LEU A 406 -11.10 0.67 17.89
N SER A 407 -10.00 0.32 18.56
CA SER A 407 -9.29 -0.94 18.37
C SER A 407 -10.12 -2.17 18.74
N VAL A 408 -10.90 -2.11 19.83
CA VAL A 408 -11.80 -3.21 20.22
C VAL A 408 -12.89 -3.41 19.18
N ILE A 409 -13.44 -2.32 18.65
CA ILE A 409 -14.44 -2.37 17.58
C ILE A 409 -13.84 -2.91 16.29
N TYR A 410 -12.66 -2.41 15.88
CA TYR A 410 -11.91 -2.89 14.72
C TYR A 410 -11.69 -4.40 14.77
N GLY A 411 -11.38 -4.95 15.95
CA GLY A 411 -11.15 -6.38 16.15
C GLY A 411 -12.33 -7.28 15.72
N GLN A 412 -13.56 -6.74 15.66
CA GLN A 412 -14.74 -7.46 15.19
C GLN A 412 -14.74 -7.68 13.67
N LEU A 413 -14.08 -6.79 12.92
CA LEU A 413 -14.02 -6.83 11.46
C LEU A 413 -13.08 -7.92 10.95
N LYS A 414 -12.09 -8.34 11.77
CA LYS A 414 -11.09 -9.36 11.43
C LYS A 414 -10.42 -9.14 10.07
N LEU A 415 -10.14 -7.87 9.77
CA LEU A 415 -9.47 -7.46 8.53
C LEU A 415 -7.95 -7.52 8.68
N ASN A 416 -7.30 -7.97 7.62
CA ASN A 416 -5.86 -7.90 7.47
C ASN A 416 -5.49 -6.60 6.76
N THR A 417 -4.52 -5.88 7.32
CA THR A 417 -3.96 -4.68 6.69
C THR A 417 -2.93 -5.03 5.65
N MET A 418 -2.83 -4.20 4.62
CA MET A 418 -1.73 -4.30 3.68
C MET A 418 -0.50 -3.59 4.22
N ASN A 419 0.52 -4.39 4.52
CA ASN A 419 1.81 -3.93 5.04
C ASN A 419 2.94 -4.68 4.32
N PHE A 420 3.97 -3.97 3.87
CA PHE A 420 5.14 -4.56 3.20
C PHE A 420 5.97 -5.50 4.10
N LYS A 421 5.67 -5.58 5.41
CA LYS A 421 6.33 -6.49 6.36
C LYS A 421 6.01 -7.97 6.14
N ILE A 422 5.19 -8.33 5.14
CA ILE A 422 5.09 -9.70 4.66
C ILE A 422 6.44 -10.07 4.03
N ASN A 423 7.28 -10.73 4.82
CA ASN A 423 8.64 -11.05 4.43
C ASN A 423 8.61 -12.15 3.36
N SER A 424 9.03 -11.83 2.13
CA SER A 424 9.16 -12.80 1.03
C SER A 424 10.06 -13.99 1.41
N LYS A 425 10.99 -13.79 2.36
CA LYS A 425 11.82 -14.85 2.93
C LYS A 425 11.04 -15.85 3.79
N LYS A 426 9.76 -15.65 4.08
CA LYS A 426 8.92 -16.66 4.76
C LYS A 426 8.23 -17.60 3.75
N PHE A 427 8.06 -17.18 2.49
CA PHE A 427 7.40 -18.00 1.45
C PHE A 427 8.45 -18.84 0.70
N LEU A 428 8.99 -19.83 1.41
CA LEU A 428 10.17 -20.56 0.98
C LEU A 428 9.85 -21.88 0.29
N ASN A 429 8.66 -22.46 0.49
CA ASN A 429 8.16 -23.56 -0.34
C ASN A 429 6.63 -23.68 -0.22
N HIS A 430 5.90 -22.98 -1.06
CA HIS A 430 4.43 -23.00 -1.03
C HIS A 430 3.81 -24.39 -1.23
N MET A 431 4.57 -25.37 -1.78
CA MET A 431 4.10 -26.76 -1.93
C MET A 431 4.07 -27.55 -0.62
N MET A 432 4.74 -27.09 0.43
CA MET A 432 4.82 -27.77 1.73
C MET A 432 4.39 -26.90 2.91
N MET A 433 4.24 -25.59 2.69
CA MET A 433 3.86 -24.65 3.74
C MET A 433 2.38 -24.77 4.09
N ILE A 434 2.12 -25.06 5.36
CA ILE A 434 0.88 -24.68 6.03
C ILE A 434 0.99 -23.18 6.27
N ILE A 435 -0.06 -22.41 5.96
CA ILE A 435 -0.06 -21.00 6.39
C ILE A 435 -0.27 -20.98 7.90
N ASN A 436 0.83 -20.84 8.62
CA ASN A 436 0.79 -20.53 10.04
C ASN A 436 0.53 -19.02 10.19
N GLU A 437 -0.71 -18.69 10.54
CA GLU A 437 -1.22 -17.32 10.80
C GLU A 437 -0.52 -16.60 11.97
N GLN A 438 0.44 -17.23 12.65
CA GLN A 438 0.92 -16.75 13.96
C GLN A 438 2.02 -15.69 13.92
N GLU A 439 2.54 -15.31 12.75
CA GLU A 439 3.60 -14.30 12.67
C GLU A 439 3.31 -13.13 11.71
N ASP A 440 2.05 -12.87 11.40
CA ASP A 440 1.70 -11.50 10.99
C ASP A 440 1.88 -10.62 12.22
N GLN A 441 2.69 -9.55 12.08
CA GLN A 441 2.85 -8.59 13.16
C GLN A 441 1.48 -8.09 13.58
N LYS A 442 1.04 -8.45 14.79
CA LYS A 442 -0.18 -7.89 15.38
C LYS A 442 -0.06 -6.37 15.28
N LEU A 443 -1.03 -5.77 14.60
CA LEU A 443 -1.15 -4.33 14.53
C LEU A 443 -1.21 -3.77 15.95
N SER A 444 -0.50 -2.67 16.17
CA SER A 444 -0.63 -1.95 17.43
C SER A 444 -2.07 -1.47 17.60
N GLN A 445 -2.50 -1.32 18.85
CA GLN A 445 -3.81 -0.75 19.18
C GLN A 445 -4.04 0.60 18.49
N LYS A 446 -2.98 1.43 18.38
CA LYS A 446 -3.05 2.69 17.64
C LYS A 446 -3.40 2.46 16.17
N GLN A 447 -2.63 1.64 15.46
CA GLN A 447 -2.88 1.38 14.04
C GLN A 447 -4.28 0.82 13.78
N GLN A 448 -4.78 -0.05 14.65
CA GLN A 448 -6.16 -0.57 14.52
C GLN A 448 -7.21 0.54 14.62
N ALA A 449 -7.00 1.51 15.51
CA ALA A 449 -7.86 2.68 15.62
C ALA A 449 -7.75 3.58 14.38
N ASP A 450 -6.52 3.92 13.96
CA ASP A 450 -6.27 4.76 12.78
C ASP A 450 -6.94 4.16 11.52
N ILE A 451 -6.89 2.83 11.35
CA ILE A 451 -7.52 2.12 10.23
C ILE A 451 -9.04 2.08 10.35
N TYR A 452 -9.58 1.96 11.57
CA TYR A 452 -11.02 2.05 11.80
C TYR A 452 -11.55 3.44 11.40
N GLU A 453 -10.84 4.49 11.78
CA GLU A 453 -11.14 5.87 11.35
C GLU A 453 -11.04 5.98 9.83
N ALA A 454 -10.00 5.42 9.22
CA ALA A 454 -9.87 5.42 7.77
C ALA A 454 -11.01 4.70 7.04
N LEU A 455 -11.52 3.60 7.58
CA LEU A 455 -12.72 2.93 7.06
C LEU A 455 -13.97 3.81 7.21
N CYS A 456 -14.09 4.55 8.31
CA CYS A 456 -15.17 5.52 8.49
C CYS A 456 -15.08 6.67 7.48
N GLY A 457 -13.87 7.20 7.25
CA GLY A 457 -13.61 8.19 6.20
C GLY A 457 -13.93 7.67 4.81
N ALA A 458 -13.61 6.41 4.52
CA ALA A 458 -13.95 5.73 3.27
C ALA A 458 -15.47 5.55 3.07
N CYS A 459 -16.22 5.26 4.14
CA CYS A 459 -17.69 5.25 4.08
C CYS A 459 -18.24 6.63 3.71
N TYR A 460 -17.65 7.68 4.27
CA TYR A 460 -18.15 9.03 4.16
C TYR A 460 -17.84 9.68 2.80
N ILE A 461 -16.62 9.47 2.27
CA ILE A 461 -16.09 10.22 1.11
C ILE A 461 -16.88 10.05 -0.19
N LYS A 462 -17.60 8.93 -0.34
CA LYS A 462 -18.32 8.60 -1.57
C LYS A 462 -19.31 9.68 -1.98
N ASN A 463 -20.14 10.11 -1.03
CA ASN A 463 -21.17 11.12 -1.23
C ASN A 463 -21.00 12.32 -0.30
N TYR A 464 -20.03 12.29 0.63
CA TYR A 464 -19.91 13.23 1.74
C TYR A 464 -21.21 13.30 2.56
N GLU A 465 -21.83 12.14 2.75
CA GLU A 465 -23.07 11.94 3.51
C GLU A 465 -22.87 10.89 4.59
N PHE A 466 -23.65 10.97 5.67
CA PHE A 466 -23.49 10.07 6.81
C PHE A 466 -24.11 8.68 6.61
N LYS A 467 -24.90 8.45 5.55
CA LYS A 467 -25.70 7.24 5.38
C LYS A 467 -24.89 5.95 5.45
N ASP A 468 -23.87 5.81 4.60
CA ASP A 468 -23.05 4.60 4.53
C ASP A 468 -22.25 4.38 5.84
N LEU A 469 -21.84 5.47 6.49
CA LEU A 469 -21.18 5.42 7.79
C LEU A 469 -22.11 4.94 8.91
N MET A 470 -23.38 5.35 8.89
CA MET A 470 -24.37 4.86 9.86
C MET A 470 -24.60 3.35 9.73
N ASP A 471 -24.59 2.83 8.51
CA ASP A 471 -24.68 1.38 8.29
C ASP A 471 -23.40 0.66 8.73
N PHE A 472 -22.23 1.29 8.57
CA PHE A 472 -20.96 0.79 9.11
C PHE A 472 -20.90 0.80 10.65
N PHE A 473 -21.46 1.82 11.32
CA PHE A 473 -21.57 1.86 12.79
C PHE A 473 -22.47 0.75 13.34
N LYS A 474 -23.54 0.37 12.61
CA LYS A 474 -24.38 -0.77 12.98
C LYS A 474 -23.61 -2.09 12.85
N LEU A 475 -22.88 -2.29 11.75
CA LEU A 475 -22.06 -3.48 11.53
C LEU A 475 -21.05 -3.69 12.66
N THR A 476 -20.44 -2.60 13.11
CA THR A 476 -19.33 -2.62 14.06
C THR A 476 -19.78 -2.47 15.52
N ASN A 477 -21.09 -2.35 15.76
CA ASN A 477 -21.65 -2.07 17.08
C ASN A 477 -21.00 -0.87 17.78
N PHE A 478 -20.76 0.23 17.05
CA PHE A 478 -20.18 1.47 17.58
C PHE A 478 -21.02 2.13 18.71
N GLN A 479 -22.22 1.60 19.00
CA GLN A 479 -23.15 2.10 20.01
C GLN A 479 -23.72 3.49 19.71
N PHE A 480 -23.75 3.87 18.43
CA PHE A 480 -24.35 5.11 17.97
C PHE A 480 -25.88 5.12 18.22
N LYS A 481 -26.39 6.18 18.86
CA LYS A 481 -27.79 6.33 19.32
C LYS A 481 -28.37 7.71 19.02
N GLY A 482 -27.93 8.34 17.94
CA GLY A 482 -28.47 9.63 17.50
C GLY A 482 -29.97 9.55 17.20
N LYS A 483 -30.72 10.59 17.63
CA LYS A 483 -32.18 10.68 17.55
C LYS A 483 -32.65 11.79 16.62
N ILE A 484 -31.96 12.93 16.54
CA ILE A 484 -32.40 14.08 15.76
C ILE A 484 -31.91 13.93 14.30
N PRO A 485 -32.78 13.63 13.33
CA PRO A 485 -32.33 13.28 11.97
C PRO A 485 -31.57 14.40 11.27
N GLN A 486 -31.82 15.66 11.64
CA GLN A 486 -31.17 16.85 11.08
C GLN A 486 -29.65 16.86 11.32
N PHE A 487 -29.16 16.26 12.41
CA PHE A 487 -27.71 16.19 12.69
C PHE A 487 -27.01 15.09 11.89
N TYR A 488 -27.79 14.20 11.27
CA TYR A 488 -27.29 12.99 10.61
C TYR A 488 -27.69 12.93 9.14
N LYS A 489 -28.15 14.05 8.58
CA LYS A 489 -28.57 14.22 7.19
C LYS A 489 -27.96 15.51 6.62
N GLY A 490 -27.79 15.53 5.30
CA GLY A 490 -27.15 16.63 4.58
C GLY A 490 -25.68 16.38 4.28
N ASN A 491 -25.05 17.31 3.58
CA ASN A 491 -23.61 17.35 3.34
C ASN A 491 -23.07 18.71 3.79
N PRO A 492 -21.80 18.80 4.25
CA PRO A 492 -21.17 20.06 4.65
C PRO A 492 -20.41 20.72 3.48
N LEU A 493 -20.73 20.42 2.22
CA LEU A 493 -19.94 20.85 1.07
C LEU A 493 -20.30 22.26 0.62
N ILE A 494 -19.27 23.08 0.43
CA ILE A 494 -19.36 24.42 -0.13
C ILE A 494 -19.27 24.33 -1.65
N ASP A 495 -20.04 25.15 -2.36
CA ASP A 495 -19.92 25.26 -3.81
C ASP A 495 -18.75 26.17 -4.21
N PHE A 496 -17.67 25.58 -4.73
CA PHE A 496 -16.50 26.27 -5.26
C PHE A 496 -16.56 26.53 -6.78
N SER A 497 -17.73 26.36 -7.42
CA SER A 497 -17.89 26.61 -8.85
C SER A 497 -17.38 28.01 -9.24
N ILE A 498 -16.57 28.05 -10.29
CA ILE A 498 -15.88 29.27 -10.74
C ILE A 498 -16.91 30.13 -11.48
N ASN A 499 -17.32 31.25 -10.90
CA ASN A 499 -17.81 32.35 -11.71
C ASN A 499 -16.64 32.80 -12.60
N SER A 500 -16.83 32.74 -13.91
CA SER A 500 -15.81 33.02 -14.94
C SER A 500 -15.17 34.42 -14.87
N GLN A 501 -15.60 35.27 -13.94
CA GLN A 501 -15.08 36.60 -13.66
C GLN A 501 -14.04 36.63 -12.51
N ASP A 502 -13.88 35.56 -11.72
CA ASP A 502 -12.99 35.49 -10.53
C ASP A 502 -11.72 34.63 -10.75
N ARG A 503 -11.15 34.62 -11.97
CA ARG A 503 -9.75 34.20 -12.15
C ARG A 503 -8.82 35.34 -11.77
N ASP A 504 -8.93 35.80 -10.54
CA ASP A 504 -7.93 36.69 -9.97
C ASP A 504 -6.66 35.85 -9.78
N THR A 505 -5.62 36.16 -10.55
CA THR A 505 -4.26 35.59 -10.42
C THR A 505 -3.53 36.11 -9.18
N ASP A 506 -4.26 36.67 -8.24
CA ASP A 506 -3.73 37.45 -7.14
C ASP A 506 -3.69 36.61 -5.86
N ASN A 507 -2.46 36.25 -5.47
CA ASN A 507 -2.09 35.45 -4.30
C ASN A 507 -2.15 36.24 -2.98
N ASP A 508 -2.78 37.41 -2.95
CA ASP A 508 -3.04 38.14 -1.72
C ASP A 508 -3.93 37.35 -0.75
N TYR A 509 -3.63 37.43 0.54
CA TYR A 509 -4.40 36.76 1.59
C TYR A 509 -5.84 37.32 1.66
N PRO A 510 -6.88 36.47 1.80
CA PRO A 510 -8.27 36.91 1.66
C PRO A 510 -8.71 38.04 2.58
N LEU A 511 -8.24 38.05 3.84
CA LEU A 511 -8.64 39.07 4.81
C LEU A 511 -8.19 40.48 4.38
N LYS A 512 -7.04 40.61 3.71
CA LYS A 512 -6.56 41.89 3.15
C LYS A 512 -7.59 42.47 2.17
N LYS A 513 -8.10 41.65 1.26
CA LYS A 513 -9.12 42.04 0.28
C LYS A 513 -10.45 42.40 0.94
N GLN A 514 -10.84 41.62 1.96
CA GLN A 514 -12.09 41.84 2.68
C GLN A 514 -12.08 43.14 3.49
N ILE A 515 -10.96 43.46 4.16
CA ILE A 515 -10.82 44.72 4.92
C ILE A 515 -10.87 45.95 4.01
N GLN A 516 -10.34 45.86 2.78
CA GLN A 516 -10.46 46.96 1.80
C GLN A 516 -11.91 47.22 1.39
N LYS A 517 -12.76 46.18 1.33
CA LYS A 517 -14.19 46.30 1.01
C LYS A 517 -15.03 46.73 2.20
N ARG A 518 -14.76 46.13 3.37
CA ARG A 518 -15.42 46.41 4.65
C ARG A 518 -14.35 46.40 5.74
N PRO A 519 -13.88 47.57 6.19
CA PRO A 519 -12.91 47.64 7.28
C PRO A 519 -13.52 47.14 8.59
N PHE A 520 -12.66 46.85 9.58
CA PHE A 520 -13.10 46.58 10.94
C PHE A 520 -13.93 47.75 11.47
N SER A 521 -14.99 47.46 12.23
CA SER A 521 -15.90 48.48 12.78
C SER A 521 -15.10 49.52 13.58
N GLU A 522 -15.30 50.81 13.32
CA GLU A 522 -14.59 51.91 14.00
C GLU A 522 -15.08 52.13 15.45
N THR A 523 -16.37 51.92 15.69
CA THR A 523 -17.02 52.13 16.99
C THR A 523 -17.17 50.83 17.75
N LEU A 524 -16.58 50.75 18.95
CA LEU A 524 -16.76 49.63 19.86
C LEU A 524 -18.07 49.76 20.62
N LYS A 525 -19.07 49.01 20.16
CA LYS A 525 -20.34 48.81 20.86
C LYS A 525 -20.31 47.46 21.56
N PHE A 526 -21.08 47.33 22.63
CA PHE A 526 -21.30 46.07 23.34
C PHE A 526 -22.79 45.98 23.69
N ASN A 527 -23.28 44.77 23.94
CA ASN A 527 -24.67 44.53 24.34
C ASN A 527 -25.71 45.12 23.37
N GLN A 528 -25.43 45.15 22.07
CA GLN A 528 -26.39 45.57 21.04
C GLN A 528 -27.56 44.57 20.93
N PRO A 529 -28.74 44.98 20.42
CA PRO A 529 -29.90 44.09 20.24
C PRO A 529 -29.57 42.89 19.33
N PHE A 530 -30.13 41.72 19.63
CA PHE A 530 -29.83 40.51 18.84
C PHE A 530 -30.49 40.52 17.47
N GLU A 531 -31.57 41.29 17.30
CA GLU A 531 -32.31 41.46 16.06
C GLU A 531 -31.39 41.96 14.94
N GLU A 532 -30.50 42.93 15.25
CA GLU A 532 -29.51 43.44 14.29
C GLU A 532 -28.49 42.36 13.87
N PHE A 533 -28.12 41.46 14.78
CA PHE A 533 -27.20 40.36 14.48
C PHE A 533 -27.88 39.25 13.68
N ILE A 534 -29.14 38.95 13.99
CA ILE A 534 -30.00 38.04 13.24
C ILE A 534 -30.16 38.52 11.80
N ASP A 535 -30.45 39.81 11.61
CA ASP A 535 -30.57 40.44 10.29
C ASP A 535 -29.25 40.35 9.52
N TYR A 536 -28.12 40.54 10.22
CA TYR A 536 -26.79 40.38 9.64
C TYR A 536 -26.50 38.95 9.17
N LEU A 537 -26.86 37.94 9.97
CA LEU A 537 -26.72 36.52 9.62
C LEU A 537 -27.71 36.10 8.53
N GLY A 538 -28.80 36.86 8.33
CA GLY A 538 -29.79 36.63 7.30
C GLY A 538 -30.70 35.42 7.56
N CYS A 539 -30.80 34.97 8.82
CA CYS A 539 -31.75 33.94 9.25
C CYS A 539 -32.19 34.19 10.71
N PRO A 540 -33.49 34.03 11.05
CA PRO A 540 -33.96 34.13 12.43
C PRO A 540 -33.33 33.04 13.29
N LEU A 541 -32.88 33.34 14.51
CA LEU A 541 -32.29 32.34 15.42
C LEU A 541 -32.91 32.49 16.81
N ASN A 542 -33.67 31.47 17.24
CA ASN A 542 -34.39 31.49 18.50
C ASN A 542 -33.44 31.33 19.71
N ASN A 543 -32.36 30.56 19.55
CA ASN A 543 -31.40 30.26 20.60
C ASN A 543 -30.14 31.15 20.54
N ILE A 544 -30.18 32.25 19.79
CA ILE A 544 -29.02 33.16 19.68
C ILE A 544 -28.59 33.74 21.03
N ALA A 545 -29.54 33.93 21.95
CA ALA A 545 -29.26 34.40 23.29
C ALA A 545 -28.38 33.41 24.07
N GLU A 546 -28.62 32.09 23.93
CA GLU A 546 -27.78 31.05 24.53
C GLU A 546 -26.38 31.06 23.90
N ALA A 547 -26.30 31.13 22.58
CA ALA A 547 -25.04 31.15 21.85
C ALA A 547 -24.17 32.38 22.15
N MET A 548 -24.77 33.54 22.46
CA MET A 548 -24.06 34.80 22.62
C MET A 548 -23.89 35.26 24.08
N THR A 549 -24.32 34.47 25.06
CA THR A 549 -24.26 34.85 26.48
C THR A 549 -23.18 34.07 27.23
N VAL A 550 -22.28 34.80 27.89
CA VAL A 550 -21.26 34.24 28.78
C VAL A 550 -21.93 33.32 29.81
N ASP A 551 -21.34 32.14 30.05
CA ASP A 551 -21.83 31.05 30.92
C ASP A 551 -23.00 30.21 30.35
N GLN A 552 -23.49 30.49 29.14
CA GLN A 552 -24.59 29.73 28.52
C GLN A 552 -24.19 29.01 27.22
N PHE A 553 -23.17 29.52 26.52
CA PHE A 553 -22.80 29.03 25.19
C PHE A 553 -22.04 27.69 25.18
N GLU A 554 -21.55 27.19 26.33
CA GLU A 554 -20.58 26.09 26.42
C GLU A 554 -21.01 24.80 25.68
N ARG A 555 -22.30 24.42 25.75
CA ARG A 555 -22.80 23.23 25.05
C ARG A 555 -22.82 23.43 23.53
N LEU A 556 -23.13 24.65 23.09
CA LEU A 556 -23.12 25.03 21.68
C LEU A 556 -21.69 25.17 21.17
N GLU A 557 -20.75 25.71 21.96
CA GLU A 557 -19.30 25.71 21.65
C GLU A 557 -18.81 24.28 21.41
N PHE A 558 -19.08 23.35 22.34
CA PHE A 558 -18.70 21.95 22.21
C PHE A 558 -19.14 21.33 20.88
N PHE A 559 -20.38 21.59 20.45
CA PHE A 559 -20.89 21.06 19.20
C PHE A 559 -20.34 21.83 18.00
N GLY A 560 -20.19 23.15 18.13
CA GLY A 560 -19.65 24.08 17.15
C GLY A 560 -18.24 23.76 16.71
N ASP A 561 -17.36 23.44 17.66
CA ASP A 561 -15.99 22.94 17.42
C ASP A 561 -16.01 21.77 16.41
N ALA A 562 -16.85 20.77 16.63
CA ALA A 562 -16.94 19.61 15.75
C ALA A 562 -17.59 19.93 14.39
N ILE A 563 -18.51 20.91 14.34
CA ILE A 563 -19.16 21.37 13.10
C ILE A 563 -18.16 22.10 12.20
N LEU A 564 -17.43 23.07 12.75
CA LEU A 564 -16.46 23.85 11.99
C LEU A 564 -15.30 22.97 11.53
N GLU A 565 -14.86 22.02 12.36
CA GLU A 565 -13.85 21.06 11.96
C GLU A 565 -14.30 20.19 10.77
N LEU A 566 -15.53 19.67 10.82
CA LEU A 566 -16.07 18.91 9.69
C LEU A 566 -16.25 19.77 8.44
N LEU A 567 -16.82 20.96 8.58
CA LEU A 567 -16.97 21.91 7.46
C LEU A 567 -15.63 22.17 6.79
N LEU A 568 -14.58 22.45 7.57
CA LEU A 568 -13.28 22.79 7.03
C LEU A 568 -12.61 21.58 6.34
N ILE A 569 -12.40 20.50 7.09
CA ILE A 569 -11.53 19.40 6.62
C ILE A 569 -12.13 18.69 5.42
N VAL A 570 -13.45 18.55 5.38
CA VAL A 570 -14.14 17.92 4.25
C VAL A 570 -13.97 18.75 2.98
N ASN A 571 -14.11 20.07 3.06
CA ASN A 571 -13.97 20.95 1.90
C ASN A 571 -12.51 21.06 1.45
N VAL A 572 -11.55 21.19 2.36
CA VAL A 572 -10.11 21.18 2.01
C VAL A 572 -9.75 19.86 1.35
N HIS A 573 -10.15 18.72 1.93
CA HIS A 573 -9.91 17.41 1.34
C HIS A 573 -10.48 17.32 -0.07
N LYS A 574 -11.76 17.63 -0.26
CA LYS A 574 -12.44 17.53 -1.56
C LYS A 574 -11.81 18.42 -2.63
N GLU A 575 -11.49 19.68 -2.31
CA GLU A 575 -10.87 20.59 -3.27
C GLU A 575 -9.43 20.20 -3.59
N CYS A 576 -8.64 19.78 -2.59
CA CYS A 576 -7.32 19.21 -2.84
C CYS A 576 -7.40 17.96 -3.73
N GLU A 577 -8.41 17.09 -3.56
CA GLU A 577 -8.54 15.92 -4.42
C GLU A 577 -8.72 16.29 -5.90
N LYS A 578 -9.52 17.31 -6.20
CA LYS A 578 -9.67 17.83 -7.57
C LYS A 578 -8.35 18.35 -8.15
N VAL A 579 -7.54 18.99 -7.30
CA VAL A 579 -6.28 19.65 -7.66
C VAL A 579 -5.08 18.69 -7.71
N TYR A 580 -5.14 17.50 -7.12
CA TYR A 580 -3.98 16.58 -7.11
C TYR A 580 -4.21 15.24 -7.83
N TYR A 581 -5.46 14.86 -8.11
CA TYR A 581 -5.77 13.53 -8.66
C TYR A 581 -6.33 13.55 -10.08
N ASN A 582 -6.33 14.68 -10.81
CA ASN A 582 -6.82 14.70 -12.19
C ASN A 582 -5.84 14.03 -13.18
N GLN A 583 -6.36 13.52 -14.31
CA GLN A 583 -5.57 12.77 -15.31
C GLN A 583 -4.37 13.58 -15.85
N LYS A 584 -4.53 14.89 -16.02
CA LYS A 584 -3.49 15.78 -16.54
C LYS A 584 -2.32 15.90 -15.56
N GLN A 585 -2.59 15.98 -14.26
CA GLN A 585 -1.55 16.08 -13.23
C GLN A 585 -0.90 14.73 -12.95
N GLN A 586 -1.66 13.64 -12.98
CA GLN A 586 -1.09 12.29 -12.97
C GLN A 586 -0.10 12.11 -14.14
N GLN A 587 -0.44 12.64 -15.32
CA GLN A 587 0.44 12.65 -16.48
C GLN A 587 1.67 13.53 -16.28
N LEU A 588 1.52 14.75 -15.75
CA LEU A 588 2.64 15.64 -15.44
C LEU A 588 3.60 15.07 -14.37
N CYS A 589 3.07 14.35 -13.37
CA CYS A 589 3.87 13.59 -12.40
C CYS A 589 4.65 12.45 -13.05
N ARG A 590 4.02 11.70 -13.99
CA ARG A 590 4.70 10.63 -14.75
C ARG A 590 5.81 11.18 -15.65
N GLU A 591 5.63 12.38 -16.17
CA GLU A 591 6.60 13.09 -17.01
C GLU A 591 7.71 13.78 -16.19
N GLY A 592 7.70 13.68 -14.86
CA GLY A 592 8.69 14.33 -13.98
C GLY A 592 8.61 15.86 -13.97
N LYS A 593 7.54 16.43 -14.55
CA LYS A 593 7.29 17.88 -14.61
C LYS A 593 6.74 18.45 -13.30
N ILE A 594 6.24 17.57 -12.44
CA ILE A 594 5.85 17.84 -11.07
C ILE A 594 6.60 16.82 -10.21
N THR A 595 7.22 17.26 -9.12
CA THR A 595 7.85 16.36 -8.16
C THR A 595 6.79 15.39 -7.59
N GLN A 596 7.11 14.09 -7.51
CA GLN A 596 6.25 13.04 -6.92
C GLN A 596 5.81 13.29 -5.46
N LYS A 597 6.23 14.41 -4.85
CA LYS A 597 6.07 14.75 -3.44
C LYS A 597 4.72 15.38 -3.07
N LEU A 598 3.77 15.48 -4.01
CA LEU A 598 2.53 16.24 -3.84
C LEU A 598 1.29 15.45 -4.31
N LEU A 599 1.08 14.29 -3.72
CA LEU A 599 -0.28 13.82 -3.45
C LEU A 599 -0.67 14.44 -2.10
N LEU A 600 -1.93 14.84 -1.94
CA LEU A 600 -2.45 15.35 -0.65
C LEU A 600 -1.91 14.46 0.46
N CYS A 601 -1.10 15.01 1.36
CA CYS A 601 -0.53 14.24 2.46
C CYS A 601 -1.28 14.58 3.76
N PRO A 602 -1.26 13.68 4.75
CA PRO A 602 -2.00 13.90 6.00
C PRO A 602 -1.52 15.15 6.73
N GLY A 603 -0.21 15.43 6.66
CA GLY A 603 0.36 16.63 7.23
C GLY A 603 -0.21 17.92 6.64
N MET A 604 -0.62 17.93 5.38
CA MET A 604 -1.23 19.09 4.72
C MET A 604 -2.64 19.36 5.25
N LEU A 605 -3.47 18.33 5.39
CA LEU A 605 -4.79 18.45 6.00
C LEU A 605 -4.68 18.86 7.46
N HIS A 606 -3.73 18.29 8.21
CA HIS A 606 -3.44 18.69 9.58
C HIS A 606 -3.01 20.16 9.67
N THR A 607 -2.20 20.63 8.71
CA THR A 607 -1.80 22.04 8.65
C THR A 607 -2.99 22.94 8.36
N ALA A 608 -3.94 22.51 7.51
CA ALA A 608 -5.19 23.24 7.29
C ALA A 608 -6.00 23.36 8.58
N LYS A 609 -6.18 22.23 9.29
CA LYS A 609 -6.87 22.15 10.59
C LYS A 609 -6.32 23.20 11.57
N ILE A 610 -5.02 23.13 11.85
CA ILE A 610 -4.39 24.02 12.85
C ILE A 610 -4.26 25.47 12.39
N SER A 611 -4.41 25.77 11.09
CA SER A 611 -4.31 27.14 10.58
C SER A 611 -5.65 27.86 10.54
N LEU A 612 -6.72 27.15 10.17
CA LEU A 612 -8.05 27.73 9.92
C LEU A 612 -9.05 27.46 11.06
N LEU A 613 -8.67 26.64 12.05
CA LEU A 613 -9.41 26.46 13.31
C LEU A 613 -8.57 26.89 14.52
N ASP A 614 -7.53 27.68 14.31
CA ASP A 614 -6.80 28.30 15.42
C ASP A 614 -7.72 29.31 16.13
N SER A 615 -7.60 29.40 17.47
CA SER A 615 -8.40 30.35 18.25
C SER A 615 -8.14 31.81 17.83
N GLY A 616 -6.92 32.13 17.36
CA GLY A 616 -6.59 33.44 16.80
C GLY A 616 -7.30 33.70 15.47
N PHE A 617 -7.34 32.72 14.57
CA PHE A 617 -8.09 32.82 13.32
C PHE A 617 -9.58 33.02 13.60
N MET A 618 -10.20 32.12 14.37
CA MET A 618 -11.65 32.16 14.65
C MET A 618 -12.04 33.41 15.44
N GLY A 619 -11.24 33.79 16.43
CA GLY A 619 -11.46 35.02 17.19
C GLY A 619 -11.31 36.28 16.32
N THR A 620 -10.37 36.30 15.37
CA THR A 620 -10.26 37.41 14.40
C THR A 620 -11.49 37.49 13.50
N MET A 621 -11.99 36.34 13.01
CA MET A 621 -13.22 36.29 12.22
C MET A 621 -14.42 36.78 13.03
N ALA A 622 -14.56 36.35 14.29
CA ALA A 622 -15.62 36.82 15.18
C ALA A 622 -15.59 38.35 15.37
N ILE A 623 -14.40 38.92 15.56
CA ILE A 623 -14.22 40.37 15.67
C ILE A 623 -14.55 41.06 14.35
N TYR A 624 -14.07 40.54 13.22
CA TYR A 624 -14.33 41.08 11.88
C TYR A 624 -15.83 41.10 11.55
N HIS A 625 -16.56 40.07 11.98
CA HIS A 625 -18.02 39.93 11.84
C HIS A 625 -18.81 40.52 13.00
N ASN A 626 -18.17 41.33 13.87
CA ASN A 626 -18.79 42.10 14.95
C ASN A 626 -19.51 41.29 16.06
N PHE A 627 -19.13 40.03 16.29
CA PHE A 627 -19.73 39.21 17.35
C PHE A 627 -19.62 39.86 18.74
N HIS A 628 -18.50 40.54 19.00
CA HIS A 628 -18.26 41.28 20.24
C HIS A 628 -19.33 42.34 20.55
N GLN A 629 -20.03 42.87 19.54
CA GLN A 629 -21.05 43.90 19.74
C GLN A 629 -22.32 43.35 20.37
N TYR A 630 -22.61 42.06 20.13
CA TYR A 630 -23.86 41.41 20.53
C TYR A 630 -23.67 40.46 21.73
N ALA A 631 -22.43 40.09 22.04
CA ALA A 631 -22.11 39.27 23.20
C ALA A 631 -22.63 39.87 24.51
N ARG A 632 -23.25 39.04 25.35
CA ARG A 632 -23.83 39.43 26.65
C ARG A 632 -22.90 39.07 27.80
N ASN A 633 -22.95 39.87 28.86
CA ASN A 633 -22.24 39.65 30.11
C ASN A 633 -20.70 39.58 30.00
N LEU A 634 -20.11 40.13 28.94
CA LEU A 634 -18.66 40.26 28.84
C LEU A 634 -18.09 41.07 30.00
N SER A 635 -17.09 40.54 30.69
CA SER A 635 -16.40 41.24 31.78
C SER A 635 -15.72 42.53 31.27
N ARG A 636 -15.50 43.51 32.14
CA ARG A 636 -14.79 44.75 31.76
C ARG A 636 -13.36 44.49 31.28
N GLU A 637 -12.70 43.49 31.85
CA GLU A 637 -11.37 43.07 31.44
C GLU A 637 -11.38 42.52 30.01
N THR A 638 -12.26 41.55 29.74
CA THR A 638 -12.44 40.97 28.41
C THR A 638 -12.81 42.04 27.37
N GLN A 639 -13.71 42.98 27.71
CA GLN A 639 -14.03 44.10 26.83
C GLN A 639 -12.79 44.96 26.52
N ASN A 640 -11.93 45.20 27.50
CA ASN A 640 -10.69 45.96 27.29
C ASN A 640 -9.69 45.20 26.43
N ASP A 641 -9.61 43.87 26.56
CA ASP A 641 -8.74 43.06 25.72
C ASP A 641 -9.25 42.98 24.28
N ILE A 642 -10.56 42.89 24.06
CA ILE A 642 -11.17 43.03 22.72
C ILE A 642 -10.81 44.40 22.12
N LYS A 643 -10.87 45.48 22.91
CA LYS A 643 -10.47 46.82 22.43
C LYS A 643 -9.01 46.85 21.97
N LYS A 644 -8.09 46.31 22.77
CA LYS A 644 -6.66 46.24 22.42
C LYS A 644 -6.45 45.42 21.16
N ALA A 645 -7.07 44.24 21.08
CA ALA A 645 -7.00 43.36 19.91
C ALA A 645 -7.51 44.07 18.65
N LEU A 646 -8.67 44.75 18.73
CA LEU A 646 -9.24 45.48 17.60
C LEU A 646 -8.31 46.60 17.09
N THR A 647 -7.65 47.34 17.99
CA THR A 647 -6.66 48.35 17.59
C THR A 647 -5.51 47.71 16.81
N LEU A 648 -4.95 46.60 17.31
CA LEU A 648 -3.87 45.89 16.64
C LEU A 648 -4.30 45.33 15.27
N LEU A 649 -5.50 44.77 15.18
CA LEU A 649 -6.03 44.22 13.93
C LEU A 649 -6.29 45.31 12.87
N ARG A 650 -6.61 46.54 13.28
CA ARG A 650 -6.79 47.67 12.35
C ARG A 650 -5.47 48.18 11.76
N GLU A 651 -4.37 48.03 12.50
CA GLU A 651 -3.05 48.47 12.05
C GLU A 651 -2.39 47.46 11.10
N ASP A 652 -2.77 46.17 11.17
CA ASP A 652 -2.24 45.14 10.28
C ASP A 652 -2.84 45.21 8.86
N GLN A 653 -1.99 44.92 7.88
CA GLN A 653 -2.32 44.85 6.46
C GLN A 653 -2.66 43.42 6.01
N PHE A 654 -2.50 42.41 6.88
CA PHE A 654 -2.76 40.99 6.62
C PHE A 654 -2.20 40.49 5.29
N THR A 655 -0.92 40.79 5.04
CA THR A 655 -0.26 40.49 3.77
C THR A 655 -0.12 39.00 3.49
N ASP A 656 -0.15 38.15 4.52
CA ASP A 656 -0.07 36.69 4.41
C ASP A 656 -0.80 35.99 5.55
N PHE A 657 -1.01 34.68 5.41
CA PHE A 657 -1.77 33.86 6.36
C PHE A 657 -1.16 33.76 7.76
N ARG A 658 0.13 34.08 7.94
CA ARG A 658 0.83 33.91 9.23
C ARG A 658 0.45 35.00 10.21
N ARG A 659 0.10 36.19 9.70
CA ARG A 659 -0.25 37.36 10.51
C ARG A 659 -1.41 37.08 11.45
N ILE A 660 -2.45 36.40 10.95
CA ILE A 660 -3.68 36.21 11.73
C ILE A 660 -3.47 35.37 13.00
N ASN A 661 -2.64 34.32 12.91
CA ASN A 661 -2.37 33.43 14.04
C ASN A 661 -1.40 34.03 15.07
N GLN A 662 -0.67 35.11 14.73
CA GLN A 662 0.16 35.84 15.70
C GLN A 662 -0.67 36.57 16.77
N TYR A 663 -1.95 36.81 16.49
CA TYR A 663 -2.88 37.48 17.39
C TYR A 663 -3.59 36.54 18.36
N SER A 664 -3.34 35.22 18.30
CA SER A 664 -4.07 34.25 19.13
C SER A 664 -3.92 34.50 20.63
N SER A 665 -2.75 35.01 21.06
CA SER A 665 -2.51 35.36 22.47
C SER A 665 -3.15 36.68 22.91
N GLN A 666 -3.50 37.56 21.96
CA GLN A 666 -4.01 38.90 22.21
C GLN A 666 -5.54 38.94 22.09
N ILE A 667 -6.12 38.01 21.33
CA ILE A 667 -7.56 37.88 21.17
C ILE A 667 -8.12 37.02 22.32
N PRO A 668 -9.12 37.51 23.07
CA PRO A 668 -9.73 36.72 24.13
C PRO A 668 -10.37 35.44 23.59
N LYS A 669 -10.09 34.29 24.23
CA LYS A 669 -10.59 32.96 23.83
C LYS A 669 -12.12 32.94 23.61
N ILE A 670 -12.88 33.67 24.41
CA ILE A 670 -14.34 33.77 24.25
C ILE A 670 -14.77 34.18 22.84
N MET A 671 -13.93 34.87 22.07
CA MET A 671 -14.27 35.21 20.68
C MET A 671 -14.26 34.02 19.74
N SER A 672 -13.35 33.05 19.93
CA SER A 672 -13.44 31.77 19.21
C SER A 672 -14.64 30.96 19.69
N ASP A 673 -14.90 30.96 21.01
CA ASP A 673 -15.98 30.15 21.59
C ASP A 673 -17.38 30.65 21.13
N LEU A 674 -17.56 31.97 21.01
CA LEU A 674 -18.75 32.58 20.43
C LEU A 674 -18.89 32.30 18.92
N TRP A 675 -17.76 32.22 18.20
CA TRP A 675 -17.77 31.84 16.78
C TRP A 675 -18.25 30.41 16.58
N GLU A 676 -17.82 29.47 17.42
CA GLU A 676 -18.24 28.07 17.38
C GLU A 676 -19.71 27.89 17.79
N SER A 677 -20.11 28.51 18.91
CA SER A 677 -21.47 28.36 19.44
C SER A 677 -22.56 28.90 18.50
N VAL A 678 -22.31 29.98 17.78
CA VAL A 678 -23.26 30.47 16.76
C VAL A 678 -23.37 29.50 15.57
N ALA A 679 -22.26 28.87 15.15
CA ALA A 679 -22.30 27.84 14.12
C ALA A 679 -23.16 26.65 14.55
N ALA A 680 -23.05 26.22 15.81
CA ALA A 680 -23.92 25.20 16.38
C ALA A 680 -25.39 25.64 16.45
N CYS A 681 -25.66 26.88 16.86
CA CYS A 681 -27.01 27.43 16.90
C CYS A 681 -27.70 27.34 15.51
N ILE A 682 -26.97 27.71 14.45
CA ILE A 682 -27.45 27.63 13.07
C ILE A 682 -27.72 26.17 12.67
N LEU A 683 -26.79 25.25 12.98
CA LEU A 683 -26.99 23.82 12.65
C LEU A 683 -28.21 23.25 13.38
N VAL A 684 -28.37 23.59 14.66
CA VAL A 684 -29.48 23.08 15.50
C VAL A 684 -30.83 23.51 14.95
N GLU A 685 -30.97 24.76 14.50
CA GLU A 685 -32.25 25.28 14.02
C GLU A 685 -32.52 25.00 12.53
N TYR A 686 -31.48 25.04 11.67
CA TYR A 686 -31.65 25.00 10.21
C TYR A 686 -30.84 23.92 9.49
N GLY A 687 -29.87 23.29 10.15
CA GLY A 687 -29.08 22.20 9.59
C GLY A 687 -27.96 22.67 8.67
N TRP A 688 -27.33 21.72 7.98
CA TRP A 688 -26.10 21.97 7.20
C TRP A 688 -26.26 23.01 6.08
N GLU A 689 -27.43 23.07 5.46
CA GLU A 689 -27.69 24.01 4.35
C GLU A 689 -27.46 25.47 4.77
N MET A 690 -27.95 25.86 5.95
CA MET A 690 -27.77 27.22 6.47
C MET A 690 -26.36 27.46 6.99
N VAL A 691 -25.73 26.44 7.60
CA VAL A 691 -24.31 26.51 8.01
C VAL A 691 -23.42 26.79 6.80
N ILE A 692 -23.64 26.11 5.67
CA ILE A 692 -22.90 26.34 4.43
C ILE A 692 -23.17 27.75 3.89
N LYS A 693 -24.43 28.18 3.87
CA LYS A 693 -24.80 29.50 3.36
C LYS A 693 -24.13 30.65 4.12
N ILE A 694 -23.95 30.50 5.43
CA ILE A 694 -23.37 31.54 6.30
C ILE A 694 -21.88 31.29 6.51
N TYR A 695 -21.53 30.26 7.27
CA TYR A 695 -20.15 29.94 7.62
C TYR A 695 -19.37 29.39 6.43
N GLY A 696 -20.01 28.60 5.57
CA GLY A 696 -19.35 28.11 4.35
C GLY A 696 -18.89 29.27 3.47
N GLU A 697 -19.72 30.28 3.23
CA GLU A 697 -19.33 31.48 2.47
C GLU A 697 -18.26 32.34 3.20
N MET A 698 -18.28 32.41 4.53
CA MET A 698 -17.22 33.07 5.32
C MET A 698 -15.87 32.35 5.19
N TYR A 699 -15.85 31.02 5.24
CA TYR A 699 -14.63 30.20 5.15
C TYR A 699 -14.13 29.98 3.73
N LYS A 700 -15.02 29.97 2.73
CA LYS A 700 -14.75 29.72 1.31
C LYS A 700 -13.49 30.41 0.76
N PRO A 701 -13.29 31.73 0.92
CA PRO A 701 -12.11 32.37 0.35
C PRO A 701 -10.81 31.92 1.03
N TYR A 702 -10.85 31.59 2.32
CA TYR A 702 -9.69 31.08 3.07
C TYR A 702 -9.37 29.64 2.71
N ILE A 703 -10.38 28.78 2.54
CA ILE A 703 -10.20 27.41 2.06
C ILE A 703 -9.58 27.42 0.67
N LYS A 704 -10.10 28.25 -0.25
CA LYS A 704 -9.55 28.39 -1.61
C LYS A 704 -8.09 28.83 -1.58
N TYR A 705 -7.78 29.90 -0.84
CA TYR A 705 -6.39 30.37 -0.66
C TYR A 705 -5.48 29.27 -0.12
N PHE A 706 -5.94 28.52 0.89
CA PHE A 706 -5.16 27.45 1.51
C PHE A 706 -4.91 26.30 0.53
N VAL A 707 -5.93 25.84 -0.19
CA VAL A 707 -5.82 24.78 -1.20
C VAL A 707 -4.85 25.17 -2.32
N ASP A 708 -4.94 26.41 -2.82
CA ASP A 708 -4.08 26.93 -3.89
C ASP A 708 -2.61 27.06 -3.45
N ASN A 709 -2.35 27.22 -2.14
CA ASN A 709 -1.02 27.45 -1.57
C ASN A 709 -0.54 26.32 -0.62
N ILE A 710 -1.22 25.17 -0.60
CA ILE A 710 -1.09 24.17 0.47
C ILE A 710 0.32 23.61 0.61
N SER A 711 1.05 23.46 -0.50
CA SER A 711 2.44 23.00 -0.50
C SER A 711 3.37 24.00 0.18
N LEU A 712 3.23 25.28 -0.14
CA LEU A 712 4.05 26.36 0.41
C LEU A 712 3.79 26.53 1.91
N ILE A 713 2.51 26.50 2.29
CA ILE A 713 2.10 26.60 3.69
C ILE A 713 2.63 25.41 4.50
N TYR A 714 2.50 24.19 3.97
CA TYR A 714 2.99 22.98 4.63
C TYR A 714 4.51 22.98 4.82
N ASP A 715 5.28 23.24 3.76
CA ASP A 715 6.76 23.28 3.83
C ASP A 715 7.26 24.34 4.82
N PHE A 716 6.55 25.48 4.90
CA PHE A 716 6.83 26.53 5.88
C PHE A 716 6.56 26.07 7.32
N CYS A 717 5.41 25.43 7.58
CA CYS A 717 5.08 24.92 8.92
C CYS A 717 6.08 23.85 9.38
N GLN A 718 6.54 22.98 8.47
CA GLN A 718 7.57 21.97 8.79
C GLN A 718 8.93 22.59 9.10
N SER A 719 9.37 23.59 8.32
CA SER A 719 10.66 24.28 8.55
C SER A 719 10.66 25.10 9.84
N SER A 720 9.54 25.74 10.17
CA SER A 720 9.37 26.51 11.41
C SER A 720 9.33 25.63 12.66
N GLY A 721 8.85 24.38 12.54
CA GLY A 721 8.89 23.39 13.62
C GLY A 721 10.31 22.93 13.99
N ASN A 722 11.24 22.93 13.03
CA ASN A 722 12.66 22.61 13.28
C ASN A 722 13.46 23.78 13.89
N LEU A 723 12.90 24.99 13.95
CA LEU A 723 13.48 26.17 14.62
C LEU A 723 13.06 26.28 16.11
N LYS A 724 12.27 25.34 16.63
CA LYS A 724 11.92 25.19 18.05
C LYS A 724 12.56 23.95 18.70
N LYS A 725 13.77 23.58 18.26
CA LYS A 725 14.65 22.66 19.00
C LYS A 725 15.92 23.36 19.42
#